data_AF-A0A4V6PT86-F1
#
_entry.id   AF-A0A4V6PT86-F1
#
_cell.length_a   1.000
_cell.length_b   1.000
_cell.length_c   1.000
_cell.angle_alpha   90.00
_cell.angle_beta   90.00
_cell.angle_gamma   90.00
#
_symmetry.space_group_name_H-M   'P 1'
#
loop_
_entity.id
_entity.type
_entity.pdbx_description
1 polymer ?
#
loop_
_entity_poly.entity_id
_entity_poly.type
_entity_poly.pdbx_seq_one_letter_code
_entity_poly.pdbx_strand_id
1 'polypeptide(L)'
;MLRFEEVAVVPEPGDNAAICSRRLEAGTVIDVGGTAVTLPHTVLEGHRIVVHPVRAGEAITSWQTPFARALRDLEPGDYICTPTSLAALTARGVDGLPVEPSAENEPLDPFVLDENALNFGAQVTSVEQPGTFLGYPRDQGPAGTRNHVVLLATSSLSSGFVTELARRFDGAAAGDGVVPVAHTEGGEEGTPNNLGFLLATLAGFALNPNVGAVLIVDSEADLVSGQAIQDFMAEQGYPPIRVPHAYFTRRGGFERDLTEAGALIEPWLPIVAAQRREEVPLADLRIALQCGGSDAFSGISANPLAGAVGREVIRHGGAAVLAETDELIGAERYVLQNVRDLATAERFLEIVRSFKDRVGWHGHTAEGNPSGGNIYRGLYNVVLKSIGAARKLPREVRLDHVIKYGEPLPGWDGAGPKAGRCNGYIFMDSPGNDLESVAGQVASGCNLIFFTTGNGSITNFPFVPTLKFVTTTARYELLQAEMDVNAGPYLTGTPMDELTASTFDLAVRVASGQPSAGERAGHSQVSIWRNWRQSGPREGISVSTDGRTKRDLLELPAEDRDAPLDGAPLQVSTPPATSQPVWLLEADGRRTPEQVGLILPTSLCSGQIALRIAAQAELERWAGDAVTRMVALPHTEGCGSSSGASEETFARTMLGYLLHPNTRMALLLEHGCEKTHNDYFRSRLVEAGADPSRFGWASIQADGGIEAVTGRVREWFSTFDLAAPQEVEGTVGELTVALEARGPLTDETAEAMALIGREIVGSGGSVVLSSRGVLLAHDTFRTTAFGSADVVGPTIAHGQRFAVPGWHVMRMPGTDWMETATGFGAGGVQQILAHVAGGTLPAQRFVPVVEFSHDPETVAKYGDDLDTAAAGDAADQARTGLDVIAAVASRLQVPKAVASGNVGFQITRGLLGTSM
;
A
#
# COMPACT_ATOMS: atom_id res chain seq x y z
N MET A 1 11.20 28.38 -34.75
CA MET A 1 11.76 27.04 -34.97
C MET A 1 12.56 26.70 -33.72
N LEU A 2 12.20 25.61 -33.06
CA LEU A 2 12.87 25.11 -31.85
C LEU A 2 13.92 24.08 -32.25
N ARG A 3 15.04 24.01 -31.54
CA ARG A 3 16.04 22.96 -31.82
C ARG A 3 15.56 21.63 -31.22
N PHE A 4 15.81 20.51 -31.89
CA PHE A 4 15.35 19.21 -31.43
C PHE A 4 15.85 18.86 -30.02
N GLU A 5 17.13 19.13 -29.75
CA GLU A 5 17.76 18.88 -28.45
C GLU A 5 17.17 19.73 -27.30
N GLU A 6 16.40 20.78 -27.60
CA GLU A 6 15.71 21.60 -26.59
C GLU A 6 14.33 21.03 -26.21
N VAL A 7 13.80 20.07 -27.00
CA VAL A 7 12.39 19.65 -26.92
C VAL A 7 12.16 18.16 -26.95
N ALA A 8 13.15 17.35 -27.31
CA ALA A 8 13.02 15.91 -27.39
C ALA A 8 14.36 15.19 -27.14
N VAL A 9 14.25 13.96 -26.65
CA VAL A 9 15.39 13.07 -26.36
C VAL A 9 15.19 11.75 -27.09
N VAL A 10 16.18 11.32 -27.86
CA VAL A 10 16.23 9.97 -28.43
C VAL A 10 16.82 9.03 -27.36
N PRO A 11 16.10 7.97 -26.92
CA PRO A 11 16.54 7.14 -25.79
C PRO A 11 17.89 6.45 -25.99
N GLU A 12 18.10 5.81 -27.15
CA GLU A 12 19.41 5.29 -27.57
C GLU A 12 19.66 5.58 -29.06
N PRO A 13 20.94 5.70 -29.48
CA PRO A 13 21.27 5.74 -30.90
C PRO A 13 20.66 4.55 -31.65
N GLY A 14 19.95 4.84 -32.75
CA GLY A 14 19.27 3.83 -33.56
C GLY A 14 17.75 3.74 -33.32
N ASP A 15 17.22 4.37 -32.26
CA ASP A 15 15.78 4.49 -32.09
C ASP A 15 15.14 5.42 -33.13
N ASN A 16 13.94 5.05 -33.58
CA ASN A 16 13.15 5.84 -34.52
C ASN A 16 12.08 6.72 -33.85
N ALA A 17 11.99 6.69 -32.52
CA ALA A 17 11.12 7.53 -31.71
C ALA A 17 11.92 8.37 -30.70
N ALA A 18 11.43 9.59 -30.45
CA ALA A 18 11.98 10.49 -29.44
C ALA A 18 10.92 10.93 -28.44
N ILE A 19 11.30 11.08 -27.18
CA ILE A 19 10.45 11.49 -26.07
C ILE A 19 10.49 13.02 -25.98
N CYS A 20 9.34 13.68 -26.05
CA CYS A 20 9.24 15.13 -25.91
C CYS A 20 9.46 15.55 -24.45
N SER A 21 10.38 16.50 -24.21
CA SER A 21 10.73 17.02 -22.87
C SER A 21 9.78 18.09 -22.34
N ARG A 22 8.80 18.50 -23.15
CA ARG A 22 7.75 19.47 -22.79
C ARG A 22 6.54 19.30 -23.70
N ARG A 23 5.42 19.92 -23.33
CA ARG A 23 4.25 20.06 -24.21
C ARG A 23 4.60 20.91 -25.43
N LEU A 24 4.26 20.41 -26.62
CA LEU A 24 4.43 21.06 -27.91
C LEU A 24 3.07 21.16 -28.58
N GLU A 25 2.60 22.37 -28.89
CA GLU A 25 1.30 22.56 -29.53
C GLU A 25 1.32 22.20 -31.02
N ALA A 26 0.17 21.81 -31.56
CA ALA A 26 -0.01 21.67 -33.00
C ALA A 26 0.44 22.94 -33.74
N GLY A 27 1.17 22.77 -34.84
CA GLY A 27 1.79 23.85 -35.61
C GLY A 27 3.18 24.28 -35.12
N THR A 28 3.68 23.73 -34.00
CA THR A 28 5.06 23.96 -33.55
C THR A 28 6.05 23.48 -34.61
N VAL A 29 7.05 24.31 -34.94
CA VAL A 29 8.12 23.97 -35.90
C VAL A 29 9.39 23.59 -35.15
N ILE A 30 9.88 22.37 -35.35
CA ILE A 30 11.10 21.83 -34.76
C ILE A 30 12.16 21.54 -35.84
N ASP A 31 13.44 21.63 -35.49
CA ASP A 31 14.57 21.28 -36.34
C ASP A 31 15.04 19.85 -36.10
N VAL A 32 14.62 18.89 -36.94
CA VAL A 32 15.06 17.49 -36.85
C VAL A 32 16.20 17.27 -37.83
N GLY A 33 17.45 17.31 -37.33
CA GLY A 33 18.63 17.02 -38.13
C GLY A 33 18.86 17.98 -39.30
N GLY A 34 18.53 19.27 -39.12
CA GLY A 34 18.65 20.32 -40.16
C GLY A 34 17.40 20.46 -41.03
N THR A 35 16.34 19.70 -40.76
CA THR A 35 15.07 19.74 -41.50
C THR A 35 13.99 20.38 -40.64
N ALA A 36 13.35 21.43 -41.16
CA ALA A 36 12.20 22.06 -40.51
C ALA A 36 10.97 21.17 -40.62
N VAL A 37 10.48 20.70 -39.47
CA VAL A 37 9.32 19.81 -39.33
C VAL A 37 8.24 20.55 -38.54
N THR A 38 7.02 20.62 -39.09
CA THR A 38 5.85 21.19 -38.40
C THR A 38 5.03 20.07 -37.78
N LEU A 39 4.82 20.12 -36.47
CA LEU A 39 4.03 19.12 -35.76
C LEU A 39 2.55 19.23 -36.13
N PRO A 40 1.89 18.16 -36.61
CA PRO A 40 0.48 18.21 -36.99
C PRO A 40 -0.48 18.21 -35.80
N HIS A 41 -0.01 17.75 -34.64
CA HIS A 41 -0.80 17.56 -33.43
C HIS A 41 -0.07 18.10 -32.20
N THR A 42 -0.84 18.35 -31.14
CA THR A 42 -0.29 18.65 -29.83
C THR A 42 0.31 17.37 -29.23
N VAL A 43 1.56 17.43 -28.78
CA VAL A 43 2.29 16.33 -28.13
C VAL A 43 2.63 16.76 -26.71
N LEU A 44 2.22 15.97 -25.72
CA LEU A 44 2.48 16.27 -24.31
C LEU A 44 3.93 15.92 -23.91
N GLU A 45 4.37 16.45 -22.77
CA GLU A 45 5.62 16.02 -22.14
C GLU A 45 5.59 14.49 -21.86
N GLY A 46 6.69 13.81 -22.16
CA GLY A 46 6.85 12.36 -22.04
C GLY A 46 6.28 11.56 -23.22
N HIS A 47 5.48 12.19 -24.08
CA HIS A 47 4.94 11.55 -25.29
C HIS A 47 5.94 11.58 -26.44
N ARG A 48 5.71 10.74 -27.45
CA ARG A 48 6.74 10.46 -28.47
C ARG A 48 6.38 10.93 -29.87
N ILE A 49 7.38 11.44 -30.57
CA ILE A 49 7.31 11.69 -32.03
C ILE A 49 8.26 10.77 -32.77
N VAL A 50 7.95 10.51 -34.04
CA VAL A 50 8.85 9.83 -34.96
C VAL A 50 10.01 10.77 -35.37
N VAL A 51 11.24 10.25 -35.44
CA VAL A 51 12.42 11.03 -35.89
C VAL A 51 12.99 10.59 -37.24
N HIS A 52 12.56 9.44 -37.75
CA HIS A 52 12.91 8.91 -39.08
C HIS A 52 11.65 8.31 -39.74
N PRO A 53 11.47 8.36 -41.06
CA PRO A 53 10.30 7.76 -41.70
C PRO A 53 10.08 6.29 -41.27
N VAL A 54 8.85 5.94 -40.89
CA VAL A 54 8.43 4.58 -40.50
C VAL A 54 7.27 4.14 -41.39
N ARG A 55 7.37 2.98 -42.03
CA ARG A 55 6.31 2.45 -42.90
C ARG A 55 5.21 1.74 -42.11
N ALA A 56 4.02 1.66 -42.68
CA ALA A 56 2.95 0.86 -42.13
C ALA A 56 3.41 -0.59 -41.84
N GLY A 57 3.16 -1.06 -40.62
CA GLY A 57 3.56 -2.38 -40.10
C GLY A 57 4.98 -2.46 -39.52
N GLU A 58 5.83 -1.46 -39.75
CA GLU A 58 7.17 -1.42 -39.16
C GLU A 58 7.13 -1.12 -37.66
N ALA A 59 8.15 -1.63 -36.96
CA ALA A 59 8.30 -1.46 -35.53
C ALA A 59 8.77 -0.04 -35.17
N ILE A 60 8.17 0.51 -34.13
CA ILE A 60 8.58 1.73 -33.45
C ILE A 60 9.35 1.31 -32.19
N THR A 61 10.56 1.83 -32.03
CA THR A 61 11.49 1.37 -30.99
C THR A 61 11.80 2.45 -29.96
N SER A 62 12.06 2.00 -28.74
CA SER A 62 12.62 2.79 -27.64
C SER A 62 13.63 1.91 -26.91
N TRP A 63 14.84 2.41 -26.66
CA TRP A 63 16.00 1.62 -26.23
C TRP A 63 16.23 0.39 -27.13
N GLN A 64 16.09 0.58 -28.44
CA GLN A 64 16.19 -0.44 -29.49
C GLN A 64 15.23 -1.63 -29.31
N THR A 65 14.17 -1.44 -28.51
CA THR A 65 13.15 -2.45 -28.24
C THR A 65 11.84 -2.03 -28.89
N PRO A 66 11.24 -2.86 -29.77
CA PRO A 66 9.92 -2.62 -30.33
C PRO A 66 8.87 -2.49 -29.22
N PHE A 67 8.11 -1.41 -29.22
CA PHE A 67 6.99 -1.23 -28.29
C PHE A 67 5.65 -1.03 -29.00
N ALA A 68 5.67 -0.62 -30.27
CA ALA A 68 4.49 -0.39 -31.08
C ALA A 68 4.78 -0.65 -32.55
N ARG A 69 3.73 -0.82 -33.36
CA ARG A 69 3.81 -0.88 -34.83
C ARG A 69 3.02 0.24 -35.46
N ALA A 70 3.55 0.83 -36.52
CA ALA A 70 2.88 1.91 -37.22
C ALA A 70 1.63 1.39 -37.97
N LEU A 71 0.48 2.05 -37.79
CA LEU A 71 -0.77 1.69 -38.49
C LEU A 71 -0.86 2.28 -39.90
N ARG A 72 0.01 3.25 -40.19
CA ARG A 72 0.16 3.94 -41.48
C ARG A 72 1.61 4.39 -41.64
N ASP A 73 1.97 4.89 -42.82
CA ASP A 73 3.26 5.57 -42.98
C ASP A 73 3.30 6.82 -42.07
N LEU A 74 4.40 6.97 -41.33
CA LEU A 74 4.68 8.06 -40.40
C LEU A 74 5.94 8.81 -40.85
N GLU A 75 5.83 10.14 -40.90
CA GLU A 75 6.95 11.03 -41.23
C GLU A 75 7.57 11.62 -39.95
N PRO A 76 8.83 12.12 -39.99
CA PRO A 76 9.42 12.81 -38.85
C PRO A 76 8.49 13.91 -38.31
N GLY A 77 8.29 13.93 -36.99
CA GLY A 77 7.36 14.83 -36.30
C GLY A 77 5.95 14.27 -36.08
N ASP A 78 5.58 13.16 -36.72
CA ASP A 78 4.29 12.52 -36.45
C ASP A 78 4.23 12.02 -35.01
N TYR A 79 3.10 12.31 -34.35
CA TYR A 79 2.83 11.88 -32.99
C TYR A 79 2.55 10.37 -32.96
N ILE A 80 3.28 9.64 -32.09
CA ILE A 80 3.08 8.22 -31.84
C ILE A 80 2.05 8.07 -30.71
N CYS A 81 0.88 7.53 -31.05
CA CYS A 81 -0.19 7.24 -30.10
C CYS A 81 -0.88 5.91 -30.41
N THR A 82 -1.06 5.11 -29.37
CA THR A 82 -1.82 3.86 -29.39
C THR A 82 -3.27 4.09 -28.98
N PRO A 83 -4.23 3.20 -29.30
CA PRO A 83 -5.63 3.35 -28.90
C PRO A 83 -5.80 3.65 -27.41
N THR A 84 -5.07 2.92 -26.56
CA THR A 84 -5.12 3.09 -25.10
C THR A 84 -4.57 4.46 -24.68
N SER A 85 -3.43 4.89 -25.24
CA SER A 85 -2.86 6.20 -24.91
C SER A 85 -3.76 7.35 -25.34
N LEU A 86 -4.34 7.26 -26.54
CA LEU A 86 -5.21 8.29 -27.08
C LEU A 86 -6.51 8.40 -26.27
N ALA A 87 -7.10 7.27 -25.89
CA ALA A 87 -8.28 7.23 -25.01
C ALA A 87 -7.99 7.87 -23.65
N ALA A 88 -6.84 7.55 -23.04
CA ALA A 88 -6.45 8.11 -21.75
C ALA A 88 -6.27 9.64 -21.78
N LEU A 89 -5.70 10.19 -22.86
CA LEU A 89 -5.57 11.64 -23.03
C LEU A 89 -6.91 12.31 -23.35
N THR A 90 -7.72 11.70 -24.22
CA THR A 90 -9.04 12.22 -24.61
C THR A 90 -9.99 12.30 -23.42
N ALA A 91 -9.99 11.29 -22.56
CA ALA A 91 -10.79 11.27 -21.33
C ALA A 91 -10.44 12.42 -20.36
N ARG A 92 -9.24 13.01 -20.50
CA ARG A 92 -8.76 14.16 -19.72
C ARG A 92 -8.89 15.49 -20.47
N GLY A 93 -9.59 15.52 -21.60
CA GLY A 93 -9.92 16.76 -22.33
C GLY A 93 -8.71 17.45 -22.94
N VAL A 94 -7.69 16.71 -23.36
CA VAL A 94 -6.51 17.29 -24.03
C VAL A 94 -6.88 17.67 -25.47
N ASP A 95 -6.78 18.96 -25.80
CA ASP A 95 -7.03 19.48 -27.14
C ASP A 95 -5.86 19.22 -28.11
N GLY A 96 -6.16 19.24 -29.42
CA GLY A 96 -5.14 19.17 -30.48
C GLY A 96 -4.59 17.76 -30.76
N LEU A 97 -5.20 16.73 -30.18
CA LEU A 97 -4.86 15.33 -30.40
C LEU A 97 -5.30 14.82 -31.80
N PRO A 98 -4.66 13.75 -32.32
CA PRO A 98 -5.14 13.05 -33.50
C PRO A 98 -6.50 12.39 -33.26
N VAL A 99 -7.30 12.25 -34.32
CA VAL A 99 -8.62 11.59 -34.25
C VAL A 99 -8.48 10.07 -34.18
N GLU A 100 -7.51 9.52 -34.91
CA GLU A 100 -7.23 8.09 -35.01
C GLU A 100 -5.83 7.79 -34.48
N PRO A 101 -5.60 6.61 -33.88
CA PRO A 101 -4.29 6.19 -33.44
C PRO A 101 -3.31 6.07 -34.62
N SER A 102 -2.06 6.44 -34.39
CA SER A 102 -0.98 6.30 -35.39
C SER A 102 -0.23 4.98 -35.30
N ALA A 103 -0.34 4.29 -34.16
CA ALA A 103 0.33 3.02 -33.90
C ALA A 103 -0.56 2.08 -33.07
N GLU A 104 -0.23 0.80 -33.05
CA GLU A 104 -0.79 -0.19 -32.13
C GLU A 104 0.31 -0.80 -31.26
N ASN A 105 -0.05 -1.34 -30.09
CA ASN A 105 0.93 -1.96 -29.20
C ASN A 105 1.58 -3.18 -29.86
N GLU A 106 2.90 -3.34 -29.68
CA GLU A 106 3.60 -4.57 -30.07
C GLU A 106 3.04 -5.74 -29.25
N PRO A 107 2.70 -6.88 -29.87
CA PRO A 107 2.30 -8.08 -29.13
C PRO A 107 3.44 -8.57 -28.21
N LEU A 108 3.12 -8.88 -26.95
CA LEU A 108 4.03 -9.57 -26.05
C LEU A 108 3.94 -11.08 -26.28
N ASP A 109 4.77 -11.59 -27.19
CA ASP A 109 4.98 -13.03 -27.28
C ASP A 109 5.79 -13.54 -26.06
N PRO A 110 5.53 -14.78 -25.58
CA PRO A 110 6.34 -15.36 -24.52
C PRO A 110 7.83 -15.37 -24.88
N PHE A 111 8.67 -14.90 -23.95
CA PHE A 111 10.10 -14.91 -24.14
C PHE A 111 10.62 -16.34 -24.31
N VAL A 112 11.30 -16.59 -25.42
CA VAL A 112 11.99 -17.86 -25.69
C VAL A 112 13.48 -17.63 -25.46
N LEU A 113 14.05 -18.36 -24.50
CA LEU A 113 15.48 -18.30 -24.22
C LEU A 113 16.26 -18.91 -25.39
N ASP A 114 17.12 -18.11 -26.02
CA ASP A 114 18.18 -18.60 -26.90
C ASP A 114 19.47 -18.69 -26.08
N GLU A 115 19.82 -19.91 -25.66
CA GLU A 115 21.04 -20.16 -24.90
C GLU A 115 22.31 -19.70 -25.63
N ASN A 116 22.30 -19.66 -26.98
CA ASN A 116 23.46 -19.21 -27.76
C ASN A 116 23.59 -17.68 -27.79
N ALA A 117 22.52 -16.97 -27.46
CA ALA A 117 22.51 -15.50 -27.36
C ALA A 117 22.88 -15.01 -25.95
N LEU A 118 23.02 -15.92 -24.97
CA LEU A 118 23.45 -15.56 -23.62
C LEU A 118 24.93 -15.18 -23.61
N ASN A 119 25.24 -14.13 -22.86
CA ASN A 119 26.61 -13.72 -22.58
C ASN A 119 26.91 -14.01 -21.11
N PHE A 120 27.76 -15.01 -20.87
CA PHE A 120 28.27 -15.35 -19.54
C PHE A 120 29.47 -14.47 -19.19
N GLY A 121 29.20 -13.20 -18.92
CA GLY A 121 30.23 -12.19 -18.67
C GLY A 121 30.89 -12.31 -17.30
N ALA A 122 31.99 -11.56 -17.14
CA ALA A 122 32.56 -11.29 -15.82
C ALA A 122 31.77 -10.17 -15.12
N GLN A 123 31.80 -10.15 -13.78
CA GLN A 123 31.32 -8.99 -13.05
C GLN A 123 32.27 -7.79 -13.25
N VAL A 124 31.75 -6.56 -13.13
CA VAL A 124 32.54 -5.33 -13.22
C VAL A 124 33.78 -5.37 -12.33
N THR A 125 34.88 -4.81 -12.83
CA THR A 125 36.17 -4.86 -12.13
C THR A 125 36.13 -4.07 -10.83
N SER A 126 36.48 -4.73 -9.73
CA SER A 126 36.61 -4.11 -8.43
C SER A 126 37.64 -2.99 -8.46
N VAL A 127 37.44 -1.96 -7.63
CA VAL A 127 38.45 -0.91 -7.43
C VAL A 127 39.68 -1.49 -6.73
N GLU A 128 40.86 -0.93 -6.99
CA GLU A 128 42.11 -1.37 -6.33
C GLU A 128 42.08 -1.13 -4.82
N GLN A 129 41.44 -0.04 -4.39
CA GLN A 129 41.29 0.34 -2.99
C GLN A 129 39.80 0.56 -2.67
N PRO A 130 39.11 -0.45 -2.13
CA PRO A 130 37.73 -0.28 -1.68
C PRO A 130 37.63 0.81 -0.59
N GLY A 131 36.66 1.71 -0.74
CA GLY A 131 36.38 2.73 0.27
C GLY A 131 35.63 2.19 1.49
N THR A 132 35.33 3.10 2.41
CA THR A 132 34.65 2.83 3.68
C THR A 132 33.46 3.76 3.88
N PHE A 133 32.63 3.46 4.87
CA PHE A 133 31.61 4.36 5.42
C PHE A 133 31.57 4.23 6.95
N LEU A 134 30.92 5.17 7.64
CA LEU A 134 30.75 5.11 9.10
C LEU A 134 29.49 4.32 9.47
N GLY A 135 29.64 3.01 9.66
CA GLY A 135 28.54 2.08 9.95
C GLY A 135 28.60 1.50 11.37
N TYR A 136 27.56 0.80 11.79
CA TYR A 136 27.52 0.05 13.04
C TYR A 136 27.92 -1.41 12.80
N PRO A 137 29.10 -1.87 13.26
CA PRO A 137 29.51 -3.26 13.08
C PRO A 137 28.49 -4.24 13.70
N ARG A 138 28.25 -5.37 13.03
CA ARG A 138 27.33 -6.41 13.50
C ARG A 138 28.02 -7.77 13.52
N ASP A 139 27.77 -8.53 14.58
CA ASP A 139 28.25 -9.91 14.67
C ASP A 139 27.48 -10.86 13.73
N GLN A 140 26.21 -10.52 13.42
CA GLN A 140 25.34 -11.35 12.58
C GLN A 140 25.43 -11.06 11.07
N GLY A 141 26.32 -10.17 10.60
CA GLY A 141 26.46 -9.91 9.17
C GLY A 141 27.08 -8.54 8.82
N PRO A 142 26.57 -7.84 7.80
CA PRO A 142 27.13 -6.55 7.38
C PRO A 142 26.89 -5.48 8.44
N ALA A 143 27.67 -4.41 8.40
CA ALA A 143 27.41 -3.23 9.21
C ALA A 143 26.06 -2.57 8.90
N GLY A 144 25.40 -2.04 9.93
CA GLY A 144 24.21 -1.22 9.82
C GLY A 144 24.54 0.21 9.39
N THR A 145 23.70 0.81 8.56
CA THR A 145 23.71 2.26 8.29
C THR A 145 22.95 3.03 9.36
N ARG A 146 22.08 2.35 10.11
CA ARG A 146 21.32 2.86 11.27
C ARG A 146 21.37 1.86 12.43
N ASN A 147 20.86 2.27 13.58
CA ASN A 147 20.83 1.51 14.81
C ASN A 147 19.53 1.79 15.58
N HIS A 148 18.45 1.15 15.13
CA HIS A 148 17.12 1.31 15.72
C HIS A 148 16.78 0.21 16.73
N VAL A 149 15.92 0.54 17.69
CA VAL A 149 15.15 -0.46 18.42
C VAL A 149 13.85 -0.69 17.64
N VAL A 150 13.63 -1.91 17.16
CA VAL A 150 12.47 -2.25 16.34
C VAL A 150 11.41 -2.98 17.17
N LEU A 151 10.17 -2.49 17.13
CA LEU A 151 9.01 -3.16 17.72
C LEU A 151 8.22 -3.83 16.59
N LEU A 152 8.36 -5.15 16.47
CA LEU A 152 7.85 -5.94 15.36
C LEU A 152 6.52 -6.59 15.74
N ALA A 153 5.42 -6.16 15.13
CA ALA A 153 4.17 -6.91 15.20
C ALA A 153 4.28 -8.17 14.32
N THR A 154 3.77 -9.31 14.79
CA THR A 154 3.71 -10.53 13.97
C THR A 154 2.43 -10.60 13.12
N SER A 155 1.42 -9.81 13.46
CA SER A 155 0.13 -9.73 12.76
C SER A 155 -0.48 -8.32 12.82
N SER A 156 -1.51 -8.08 12.01
CA SER A 156 -2.32 -6.85 12.05
C SER A 156 -3.00 -6.61 13.41
N LEU A 157 -3.23 -7.64 14.21
CA LEU A 157 -3.84 -7.54 15.54
C LEU A 157 -2.92 -6.91 16.58
N SER A 158 -1.60 -6.94 16.35
CA SER A 158 -0.59 -6.34 17.23
C SER A 158 0.01 -5.03 16.69
N SER A 159 -0.39 -4.60 15.49
CA SER A 159 0.05 -3.35 14.86
C SER A 159 -0.26 -2.09 15.67
N GLY A 160 -1.48 -2.01 16.24
CA GLY A 160 -1.87 -0.89 17.13
C GLY A 160 -1.02 -0.86 18.41
N PHE A 161 -0.78 -2.03 19.00
CA PHE A 161 0.03 -2.18 20.22
C PHE A 161 1.48 -1.72 20.03
N VAL A 162 2.18 -2.19 18.99
CA VAL A 162 3.59 -1.79 18.76
C VAL A 162 3.70 -0.31 18.39
N THR A 163 2.68 0.26 17.73
CA THR A 163 2.63 1.69 17.41
C THR A 163 2.54 2.53 18.68
N GLU A 164 1.62 2.18 19.58
CA GLU A 164 1.46 2.88 20.86
C GLU A 164 2.66 2.66 21.78
N LEU A 165 3.25 1.46 21.79
CA LEU A 165 4.47 1.18 22.56
C LEU A 165 5.65 2.04 22.08
N ALA A 166 5.84 2.17 20.75
CA ALA A 166 6.91 3.01 20.21
C ALA A 166 6.75 4.48 20.65
N ARG A 167 5.52 4.99 20.62
CA ARG A 167 5.18 6.37 21.03
C ARG A 167 5.58 6.68 22.48
N ARG A 168 5.54 5.69 23.39
CA ARG A 168 5.98 5.86 24.78
C ARG A 168 7.49 6.14 24.91
N PHE A 169 8.27 5.80 23.88
CA PHE A 169 9.70 6.01 23.80
C PHE A 169 10.10 7.15 22.85
N ASP A 170 9.15 7.99 22.43
CA ASP A 170 9.45 9.19 21.63
C ASP A 170 10.46 10.08 22.38
N GLY A 171 11.60 10.35 21.72
CA GLY A 171 12.70 11.15 22.29
C GLY A 171 13.62 10.40 23.27
N ALA A 172 13.43 9.09 23.49
CA ALA A 172 14.35 8.29 24.29
C ALA A 172 15.74 8.19 23.64
N ALA A 173 16.79 8.12 24.47
CA ALA A 173 18.15 7.93 24.00
C ALA A 173 18.35 6.47 23.53
N ALA A 174 18.09 6.19 22.25
CA ALA A 174 17.98 4.84 21.69
C ALA A 174 18.66 4.69 20.31
N GLY A 175 19.92 5.10 20.17
CA GLY A 175 20.61 5.09 18.88
C GLY A 175 19.92 6.02 17.88
N ASP A 176 19.39 5.46 16.80
CA ASP A 176 18.61 6.20 15.78
C ASP A 176 17.09 6.23 16.09
N GLY A 177 16.65 5.62 17.19
CA GLY A 177 15.27 5.72 17.73
C GLY A 177 14.56 4.38 17.90
N VAL A 178 13.41 4.42 18.58
CA VAL A 178 12.49 3.27 18.71
C VAL A 178 11.40 3.40 17.64
N VAL A 179 11.27 2.39 16.78
CA VAL A 179 10.32 2.45 15.64
C VAL A 179 9.40 1.23 15.60
N PRO A 180 8.10 1.42 15.29
CA PRO A 180 7.19 0.31 15.10
C PRO A 180 7.26 -0.22 13.67
N VAL A 181 7.13 -1.54 13.54
CA VAL A 181 6.84 -2.23 12.28
C VAL A 181 5.42 -2.76 12.39
N ALA A 182 4.47 -1.94 11.97
CA ALA A 182 3.05 -2.24 11.89
C ALA A 182 2.66 -2.58 10.44
N HIS A 183 1.91 -3.66 10.24
CA HIS A 183 1.46 -4.14 8.92
C HIS A 183 0.02 -4.71 8.98
N THR A 184 -0.52 -5.09 7.82
CA THR A 184 -1.91 -5.56 7.66
C THR A 184 -2.06 -7.08 7.57
N GLU A 185 -0.96 -7.83 7.56
CA GLU A 185 -0.98 -9.27 7.34
C GLU A 185 -1.11 -10.10 8.62
N GLY A 186 -1.55 -11.35 8.50
CA GLY A 186 -1.54 -12.34 9.58
C GLY A 186 -2.70 -12.30 10.59
N GLY A 187 -3.72 -11.46 10.36
CA GLY A 187 -4.88 -11.30 11.28
C GLY A 187 -6.07 -12.23 11.02
N GLU A 188 -5.91 -13.25 10.19
CA GLU A 188 -6.98 -14.19 9.83
C GLU A 188 -7.03 -15.40 10.76
N GLU A 189 -8.21 -15.99 10.92
CA GLU A 189 -8.42 -17.20 11.74
C GLU A 189 -7.84 -18.48 11.12
N GLY A 190 -7.56 -18.48 9.81
CA GLY A 190 -7.00 -19.61 9.07
C GLY A 190 -5.61 -19.31 8.52
N THR A 191 -4.85 -20.37 8.19
CA THR A 191 -3.51 -20.25 7.63
C THR A 191 -3.51 -19.33 6.40
N PRO A 192 -2.77 -18.19 6.43
CA PRO A 192 -2.79 -17.25 5.33
C PRO A 192 -2.04 -17.82 4.12
N ASN A 193 -2.50 -17.52 2.91
CA ASN A 193 -1.89 -18.00 1.67
C ASN A 193 -0.49 -17.41 1.43
N ASN A 194 -0.21 -16.23 2.02
CA ASN A 194 1.12 -15.61 2.00
C ASN A 194 2.01 -15.98 3.20
N LEU A 195 1.68 -17.02 3.99
CA LEU A 195 2.41 -17.36 5.23
C LEU A 195 3.94 -17.41 5.05
N GLY A 196 4.42 -18.02 3.96
CA GLY A 196 5.85 -18.11 3.67
C GLY A 196 6.51 -16.73 3.44
N PHE A 197 5.83 -15.82 2.73
CA PHE A 197 6.30 -14.45 2.54
C PHE A 197 6.29 -13.65 3.84
N LEU A 198 5.24 -13.82 4.66
CA LEU A 198 5.12 -13.18 5.95
C LEU A 198 6.25 -13.61 6.90
N LEU A 199 6.46 -14.92 7.07
CA LEU A 199 7.52 -15.46 7.93
C LEU A 199 8.93 -15.04 7.44
N ALA A 200 9.20 -15.11 6.13
CA ALA A 200 10.47 -14.65 5.56
C ALA A 200 10.71 -13.16 5.84
N THR A 201 9.67 -12.34 5.69
CA THR A 201 9.75 -10.89 5.91
C THR A 201 10.01 -10.56 7.38
N LEU A 202 9.26 -11.16 8.31
CA LEU A 202 9.41 -10.93 9.75
C LEU A 202 10.78 -11.41 10.26
N ALA A 203 11.23 -12.60 9.82
CA ALA A 203 12.56 -13.11 10.13
C ALA A 203 13.66 -12.19 9.61
N GLY A 204 13.54 -11.73 8.35
CA GLY A 204 14.48 -10.82 7.72
C GLY A 204 14.56 -9.46 8.40
N PHE A 205 13.42 -8.89 8.80
CA PHE A 205 13.39 -7.64 9.58
C PHE A 205 14.12 -7.77 10.91
N ALA A 206 13.90 -8.86 11.65
CA ALA A 206 14.59 -9.09 12.92
C ALA A 206 16.13 -9.24 12.76
N LEU A 207 16.58 -9.67 11.58
CA LEU A 207 18.01 -9.85 11.26
C LEU A 207 18.64 -8.66 10.54
N ASN A 208 17.87 -7.67 10.11
CA ASN A 208 18.38 -6.57 9.31
C ASN A 208 19.50 -5.82 10.07
N PRO A 209 20.62 -5.47 9.42
CA PRO A 209 21.77 -4.85 10.09
C PRO A 209 21.48 -3.47 10.70
N ASN A 210 20.40 -2.79 10.30
CA ASN A 210 19.98 -1.53 10.92
C ASN A 210 19.26 -1.70 12.27
N VAL A 211 18.97 -2.95 12.67
CA VAL A 211 18.34 -3.29 13.94
C VAL A 211 19.41 -3.46 15.01
N GLY A 212 19.36 -2.59 16.02
CA GLY A 212 20.20 -2.61 17.23
C GLY A 212 19.61 -3.42 18.38
N ALA A 213 18.28 -3.55 18.41
CA ALA A 213 17.53 -4.43 19.29
C ALA A 213 16.13 -4.68 18.71
N VAL A 214 15.47 -5.80 19.04
CA VAL A 214 14.13 -6.12 18.51
C VAL A 214 13.21 -6.74 19.55
N LEU A 215 12.00 -6.20 19.71
CA LEU A 215 10.91 -6.85 20.43
C LEU A 215 9.92 -7.42 19.41
N ILE A 216 9.68 -8.73 19.47
CA ILE A 216 8.72 -9.42 18.59
C ILE A 216 7.44 -9.64 19.39
N VAL A 217 6.34 -9.05 18.94
CA VAL A 217 5.07 -8.99 19.67
C VAL A 217 3.98 -9.76 18.93
N ASP A 218 3.42 -10.75 19.61
CA ASP A 218 2.25 -11.53 19.18
C ASP A 218 1.14 -11.51 20.24
N SER A 219 0.02 -12.16 19.94
CA SER A 219 -1.09 -12.43 20.83
C SER A 219 -1.45 -13.91 20.83
N GLU A 220 -2.19 -14.38 21.84
CA GLU A 220 -2.60 -15.79 21.92
C GLU A 220 -3.47 -16.26 20.74
N ALA A 221 -4.10 -15.33 20.01
CA ALA A 221 -4.91 -15.61 18.84
C ALA A 221 -4.11 -15.62 17.52
N ASP A 222 -2.86 -15.16 17.53
CA ASP A 222 -2.07 -15.06 16.30
C ASP A 222 -1.62 -16.43 15.80
N LEU A 223 -1.88 -16.70 14.52
CA LEU A 223 -1.33 -17.88 13.84
C LEU A 223 0.18 -17.75 13.62
N VAL A 224 0.66 -16.52 13.45
CA VAL A 224 2.08 -16.21 13.30
C VAL A 224 2.60 -15.70 14.65
N SER A 225 3.21 -16.59 15.41
CA SER A 225 3.83 -16.27 16.69
C SER A 225 5.34 -16.04 16.56
N GLY A 226 5.93 -15.48 17.61
CA GLY A 226 7.37 -15.41 17.79
C GLY A 226 8.06 -16.78 17.73
N GLN A 227 7.36 -17.85 18.14
CA GLN A 227 7.85 -19.22 17.97
C GLN A 227 7.83 -19.66 16.50
N ALA A 228 6.75 -19.37 15.76
CA ALA A 228 6.67 -19.69 14.34
C ALA A 228 7.79 -19.03 13.52
N ILE A 229 8.18 -17.79 13.88
CA ILE A 229 9.32 -17.10 13.26
C ILE A 229 10.62 -17.84 13.58
N GLN A 230 10.86 -18.24 14.83
CA GLN A 230 12.06 -19.00 15.22
C GLN A 230 12.14 -20.35 14.51
N ASP A 231 11.03 -21.08 14.44
CA ASP A 231 10.95 -22.37 13.77
C ASP A 231 11.25 -22.21 12.28
N PHE A 232 10.63 -21.22 11.63
CA PHE A 232 10.91 -20.90 10.23
C PHE A 232 12.39 -20.54 10.00
N MET A 233 12.97 -19.70 10.87
CA MET A 233 14.39 -19.34 10.80
C MET A 233 15.28 -20.58 10.89
N ALA A 234 15.00 -21.50 11.82
CA ALA A 234 15.76 -22.73 11.97
C ALA A 234 15.61 -23.67 10.77
N GLU A 235 14.39 -23.85 10.26
CA GLU A 235 14.07 -24.70 9.11
C GLU A 235 14.72 -24.20 7.82
N GLN A 236 14.74 -22.89 7.61
CA GLN A 236 15.31 -22.25 6.42
C GLN A 236 16.80 -21.91 6.59
N GLY A 237 17.42 -22.24 7.73
CA GLY A 237 18.84 -22.02 7.98
C GLY A 237 19.26 -20.55 8.15
N TYR A 238 18.35 -19.70 8.62
CA TYR A 238 18.65 -18.31 8.96
C TYR A 238 19.55 -18.28 10.20
N PRO A 239 20.47 -17.29 10.33
CA PRO A 239 21.28 -17.17 11.53
C PRO A 239 20.44 -16.72 12.73
N PRO A 240 20.93 -16.99 13.97
CA PRO A 240 20.26 -16.53 15.17
C PRO A 240 20.34 -15.01 15.32
N ILE A 241 19.34 -14.41 15.96
CA ILE A 241 19.36 -13.00 16.37
C ILE A 241 20.42 -12.82 17.46
N ARG A 242 21.40 -11.93 17.23
CA ARG A 242 22.51 -11.67 18.17
C ARG A 242 22.43 -10.33 18.90
N VAL A 243 21.57 -9.43 18.43
CA VAL A 243 21.24 -8.18 19.12
C VAL A 243 20.34 -8.46 20.34
N PRO A 244 20.24 -7.56 21.33
CA PRO A 244 19.24 -7.66 22.37
C PRO A 244 17.85 -7.87 21.75
N HIS A 245 17.15 -8.91 22.19
CA HIS A 245 15.82 -9.22 21.69
C HIS A 245 14.99 -9.95 22.73
N ALA A 246 13.67 -9.88 22.56
CA ALA A 246 12.72 -10.67 23.31
C ALA A 246 11.48 -10.97 22.47
N TYR A 247 10.73 -11.97 22.90
CA TYR A 247 9.40 -12.31 22.41
C TYR A 247 8.40 -11.95 23.50
N PHE A 248 7.33 -11.25 23.13
CA PHE A 248 6.28 -10.84 24.05
C PHE A 248 4.92 -11.25 23.50
N THR A 249 4.28 -12.21 24.17
CA THR A 249 2.89 -12.60 23.89
C THR A 249 1.96 -11.81 24.77
N ARG A 250 1.06 -11.06 24.15
CA ARG A 250 0.00 -10.31 24.83
C ARG A 250 -0.97 -11.27 25.51
N ARG A 251 -1.19 -11.07 26.81
CA ARG A 251 -2.01 -11.93 27.68
C ARG A 251 -2.70 -11.14 28.80
N GLY A 252 -2.58 -9.83 28.85
CA GLY A 252 -3.21 -8.99 29.85
C GLY A 252 -4.02 -7.90 29.20
N GLY A 253 -4.53 -6.99 30.04
CA GLY A 253 -5.14 -5.77 29.54
C GLY A 253 -4.13 -4.90 28.78
N PHE A 254 -4.60 -4.10 27.82
CA PHE A 254 -3.77 -3.36 26.87
C PHE A 254 -2.70 -2.49 27.56
N GLU A 255 -3.08 -1.69 28.56
CA GLU A 255 -2.17 -0.83 29.33
C GLU A 255 -1.15 -1.60 30.18
N ARG A 256 -1.58 -2.73 30.75
CA ARG A 256 -0.71 -3.60 31.54
C ARG A 256 0.35 -4.21 30.62
N ASP A 257 -0.07 -4.74 29.49
CA ASP A 257 0.84 -5.37 28.52
C ASP A 257 1.81 -4.34 27.93
N LEU A 258 1.38 -3.11 27.64
CA LEU A 258 2.28 -2.03 27.21
C LEU A 258 3.36 -1.72 28.26
N THR A 259 2.99 -1.73 29.55
CA THR A 259 3.92 -1.50 30.66
C THR A 259 4.93 -2.66 30.79
N GLU A 260 4.45 -3.91 30.73
CA GLU A 260 5.30 -5.10 30.82
C GLU A 260 6.26 -5.21 29.62
N ALA A 261 5.77 -4.97 28.40
CA ALA A 261 6.60 -4.93 27.19
C ALA A 261 7.63 -3.79 27.24
N GLY A 262 7.24 -2.61 27.72
CA GLY A 262 8.14 -1.47 27.91
C GLY A 262 9.32 -1.79 28.83
N ALA A 263 9.06 -2.48 29.95
CA ALA A 263 10.10 -2.88 30.91
C ALA A 263 11.15 -3.84 30.32
N LEU A 264 10.82 -4.59 29.25
CA LEU A 264 11.80 -5.41 28.52
C LEU A 264 12.76 -4.57 27.67
N ILE A 265 12.27 -3.45 27.13
CA ILE A 265 13.00 -2.58 26.20
C ILE A 265 13.88 -1.57 26.93
N GLU A 266 13.43 -1.05 28.07
CA GLU A 266 14.15 -0.01 28.85
C GLU A 266 15.64 -0.32 29.08
N PRO A 267 16.06 -1.55 29.43
CA PRO A 267 17.48 -1.89 29.60
C PRO A 267 18.29 -1.89 28.30
N TRP A 268 17.64 -2.03 27.13
CA TRP A 268 18.30 -2.05 25.83
C TRP A 268 18.64 -0.66 25.33
N LEU A 269 17.84 0.36 25.67
CA LEU A 269 18.01 1.74 25.21
C LEU A 269 19.46 2.26 25.41
N PRO A 270 20.05 2.20 26.62
CA PRO A 270 21.44 2.65 26.82
C PRO A 270 22.47 1.77 26.10
N ILE A 271 22.20 0.47 25.88
CA ILE A 271 23.10 -0.43 25.15
C ILE A 271 23.17 0.00 23.68
N VAL A 272 22.00 0.20 23.05
CA VAL A 272 21.88 0.63 21.66
C VAL A 272 22.47 2.03 21.49
N ALA A 273 22.18 2.97 22.40
CA ALA A 273 22.74 4.32 22.36
C ALA A 273 24.26 4.39 22.56
N ALA A 274 24.87 3.41 23.23
CA ALA A 274 26.31 3.36 23.45
C ALA A 274 27.10 2.81 22.25
N GLN A 275 26.45 2.09 21.33
CA GLN A 275 27.08 1.60 20.10
C GLN A 275 27.47 2.79 19.22
N ARG A 276 28.71 2.77 18.70
CA ARG A 276 29.25 3.86 17.89
C ARG A 276 29.43 3.41 16.45
N ARG A 277 29.34 4.38 15.53
CA ARG A 277 29.75 4.18 14.16
C ARG A 277 31.27 3.99 14.09
N GLU A 278 31.71 3.08 13.25
CA GLU A 278 33.12 2.78 12.96
C GLU A 278 33.34 2.82 11.44
N GLU A 279 34.58 3.07 11.02
CA GLU A 279 34.95 2.92 9.61
C GLU A 279 34.86 1.44 9.21
N VAL A 280 33.87 1.11 8.39
CA VAL A 280 33.61 -0.24 7.87
C VAL A 280 33.72 -0.25 6.35
N PRO A 281 34.04 -1.39 5.72
CA PRO A 281 34.18 -1.45 4.27
C PRO A 281 32.85 -1.17 3.55
N LEU A 282 32.89 -0.49 2.40
CA LEU A 282 31.72 -0.31 1.53
C LEU A 282 31.10 -1.62 1.03
N ALA A 283 31.85 -2.73 1.11
CA ALA A 283 31.34 -4.07 0.84
C ALA A 283 30.23 -4.52 1.81
N ASP A 284 29.99 -3.79 2.90
CA ASP A 284 28.88 -4.03 3.81
C ASP A 284 27.60 -3.28 3.37
N LEU A 285 27.65 -2.43 2.33
CA LEU A 285 26.47 -1.80 1.75
C LEU A 285 25.70 -2.77 0.84
N ARG A 286 24.40 -2.83 1.10
CA ARG A 286 23.43 -3.65 0.37
C ARG A 286 22.28 -2.75 0.00
N ILE A 287 22.24 -2.33 -1.25
CA ILE A 287 21.28 -1.34 -1.73
C ILE A 287 20.06 -2.03 -2.33
N ALA A 288 18.88 -1.56 -1.94
CA ALA A 288 17.62 -1.86 -2.61
C ALA A 288 17.42 -0.89 -3.78
N LEU A 289 17.14 -1.40 -4.98
CA LEU A 289 16.80 -0.62 -6.16
C LEU A 289 15.30 -0.74 -6.39
N GLN A 290 14.56 0.35 -6.21
CA GLN A 290 13.10 0.37 -6.27
C GLN A 290 12.60 1.51 -7.16
N CYS A 291 11.48 1.30 -7.84
CA CYS A 291 10.70 2.36 -8.48
C CYS A 291 9.43 2.69 -7.69
N GLY A 292 8.93 3.92 -7.84
CA GLY A 292 7.58 4.30 -7.42
C GLY A 292 6.78 4.84 -8.60
N GLY A 293 6.35 6.10 -8.53
CA GLY A 293 5.62 6.75 -9.62
C GLY A 293 6.47 6.99 -10.87
N SER A 294 6.57 6.00 -11.75
CA SER A 294 7.31 6.07 -13.02
C SER A 294 6.72 7.05 -14.04
N ASP A 295 7.59 7.71 -14.80
CA ASP A 295 7.26 8.53 -15.97
C ASP A 295 8.11 8.11 -17.19
N ALA A 296 7.95 8.79 -18.33
CA ALA A 296 8.71 8.50 -19.54
C ALA A 296 10.22 8.77 -19.42
N PHE A 297 10.66 9.59 -18.45
CA PHE A 297 12.07 9.94 -18.23
C PHE A 297 12.76 9.04 -17.20
N SER A 298 12.03 8.24 -16.43
CA SER A 298 12.58 7.25 -15.49
C SER A 298 13.70 6.42 -16.13
N GLY A 299 13.47 5.85 -17.31
CA GLY A 299 14.46 5.04 -18.05
C GLY A 299 15.59 5.83 -18.72
N ILE A 300 15.54 7.16 -18.70
CA ILE A 300 16.54 8.06 -19.31
C ILE A 300 17.47 8.63 -18.25
N SER A 301 16.93 9.08 -17.10
CA SER A 301 17.70 9.78 -16.06
C SER A 301 17.83 8.96 -14.78
N ALA A 302 16.78 8.89 -13.95
CA ALA A 302 16.86 8.38 -12.59
C ALA A 302 17.22 6.89 -12.50
N ASN A 303 16.64 6.02 -13.34
CA ASN A 303 16.94 4.58 -13.30
C ASN A 303 18.38 4.28 -13.74
N PRO A 304 18.88 4.81 -14.88
CA PRO A 304 20.30 4.71 -15.23
C PRO A 304 21.24 5.26 -14.16
N LEU A 305 20.91 6.38 -13.52
CA LEU A 305 21.73 6.96 -12.44
C LEU A 305 21.77 6.04 -11.21
N ALA A 306 20.63 5.54 -10.75
CA ALA A 306 20.57 4.58 -9.64
C ALA A 306 21.36 3.30 -9.96
N GLY A 307 21.26 2.79 -11.19
CA GLY A 307 22.04 1.65 -11.66
C GLY A 307 23.54 1.93 -11.71
N ALA A 308 23.95 3.11 -12.18
CA ALA A 308 25.36 3.51 -12.23
C ALA A 308 25.97 3.66 -10.82
N VAL A 309 25.22 4.22 -9.87
CA VAL A 309 25.65 4.27 -8.45
C VAL A 309 25.70 2.86 -7.86
N GLY A 310 24.74 1.98 -8.19
CA GLY A 310 24.77 0.58 -7.79
C GLY A 310 25.97 -0.19 -8.35
N ARG A 311 26.37 0.10 -9.59
CA ARG A 311 27.63 -0.41 -10.17
C ARG A 311 28.83 0.02 -9.33
N GLU A 312 28.92 1.29 -8.91
CA GLU A 312 30.04 1.73 -8.05
C GLU A 312 30.04 1.00 -6.70
N VAL A 313 28.88 0.80 -6.07
CA VAL A 313 28.76 -0.04 -4.85
C VAL A 313 29.30 -1.46 -5.08
N ILE A 314 28.95 -2.09 -6.20
CA ILE A 314 29.46 -3.43 -6.57
C ILE A 314 30.98 -3.41 -6.82
N ARG A 315 31.52 -2.38 -7.47
CA ARG A 315 32.98 -2.22 -7.67
C ARG A 315 33.73 -2.10 -6.34
N HIS A 316 33.07 -1.61 -5.30
CA HIS A 316 33.56 -1.56 -3.92
C HIS A 316 33.28 -2.84 -3.10
N GLY A 317 32.69 -3.87 -3.72
CA GLY A 317 32.44 -5.19 -3.13
C GLY A 317 31.09 -5.34 -2.44
N GLY A 318 30.20 -4.33 -2.54
CA GLY A 318 28.85 -4.39 -2.00
C GLY A 318 27.88 -5.10 -2.93
N ALA A 319 26.59 -4.98 -2.63
CA ALA A 319 25.51 -5.61 -3.39
C ALA A 319 24.40 -4.62 -3.78
N ALA A 320 23.79 -4.85 -4.94
CA ALA A 320 22.60 -4.14 -5.40
C ALA A 320 21.49 -5.13 -5.73
N VAL A 321 20.28 -4.86 -5.23
CA VAL A 321 19.12 -5.76 -5.32
C VAL A 321 18.02 -5.07 -6.12
N LEU A 322 17.77 -5.55 -7.33
CA LEU A 322 16.60 -5.19 -8.12
C LEU A 322 15.43 -6.11 -7.78
N ALA A 323 14.21 -5.58 -7.78
CA ALA A 323 12.99 -6.35 -7.56
C ALA A 323 11.97 -6.03 -8.66
N GLU A 324 10.67 -6.03 -8.35
CA GLU A 324 9.57 -5.60 -9.24
C GLU A 324 9.40 -6.54 -10.45
N THR A 325 9.02 -7.80 -10.21
CA THR A 325 8.94 -8.84 -11.26
C THR A 325 8.04 -8.44 -12.42
N ASP A 326 6.89 -7.83 -12.16
CA ASP A 326 5.95 -7.34 -13.17
C ASP A 326 6.53 -6.19 -14.01
N GLU A 327 7.36 -5.34 -13.40
CA GLU A 327 8.07 -4.26 -14.07
C GLU A 327 9.28 -4.73 -14.88
N LEU A 328 9.54 -6.04 -15.00
CA LEU A 328 10.59 -6.57 -15.89
C LEU A 328 10.03 -7.46 -17.01
N ILE A 329 8.71 -7.65 -17.05
CA ILE A 329 8.05 -8.42 -18.12
C ILE A 329 8.11 -7.65 -19.44
N GLY A 330 8.69 -8.27 -20.46
CA GLY A 330 9.04 -7.63 -21.73
C GLY A 330 10.46 -7.05 -21.78
N ALA A 331 11.21 -7.07 -20.66
CA ALA A 331 12.62 -6.65 -20.60
C ALA A 331 13.58 -7.83 -20.38
N GLU A 332 13.12 -9.07 -20.52
CA GLU A 332 13.91 -10.28 -20.23
C GLU A 332 15.21 -10.33 -21.03
N ARG A 333 15.17 -9.94 -22.32
CA ARG A 333 16.37 -9.84 -23.16
C ARG A 333 17.41 -8.88 -22.58
N TYR A 334 16.96 -7.75 -22.02
CA TYR A 334 17.86 -6.77 -21.42
C TYR A 334 18.46 -7.30 -20.12
N VAL A 335 17.65 -7.91 -19.25
CA VAL A 335 18.13 -8.47 -17.98
C VAL A 335 19.13 -9.60 -18.21
N LEU A 336 18.90 -10.46 -19.20
CA LEU A 336 19.72 -11.62 -19.51
C LEU A 336 20.93 -11.32 -20.42
N GLN A 337 21.19 -10.05 -20.76
CA GLN A 337 22.30 -9.66 -21.65
C GLN A 337 23.69 -9.89 -21.04
N ASN A 338 23.79 -10.03 -19.71
CA ASN A 338 25.01 -10.35 -18.98
C ASN A 338 24.63 -11.09 -17.69
N VAL A 339 24.75 -12.41 -17.70
CA VAL A 339 24.29 -13.28 -16.61
C VAL A 339 25.41 -14.21 -16.16
N ARG A 340 25.43 -14.61 -14.89
CA ARG A 340 26.48 -15.48 -14.34
C ARG A 340 26.57 -16.83 -15.05
N ASP A 341 25.44 -17.50 -15.19
CA ASP A 341 25.33 -18.84 -15.75
C ASP A 341 23.90 -19.12 -16.21
N LEU A 342 23.71 -20.28 -16.87
CA LEU A 342 22.40 -20.71 -17.36
C LEU A 342 21.39 -20.88 -16.21
N ALA A 343 21.81 -21.45 -15.07
CA ALA A 343 20.92 -21.68 -13.93
C ALA A 343 20.33 -20.37 -13.36
N THR A 344 21.11 -19.30 -13.35
CA THR A 344 20.65 -17.96 -12.96
C THR A 344 19.64 -17.41 -13.96
N ALA A 345 19.87 -17.60 -15.27
CA ALA A 345 18.94 -17.20 -16.31
C ALA A 345 17.62 -17.96 -16.25
N GLU A 346 17.67 -19.28 -16.09
CA GLU A 346 16.51 -20.15 -15.93
C GLU A 346 15.70 -19.76 -14.68
N ARG A 347 16.37 -19.54 -13.54
CA ARG A 347 15.71 -19.11 -12.31
C ARG A 347 15.01 -17.76 -12.44
N PHE A 348 15.58 -16.80 -13.17
CA PHE A 348 14.92 -15.53 -13.48
C PHE A 348 13.62 -15.75 -14.26
N LEU A 349 13.68 -16.55 -15.33
CA LEU A 349 12.52 -16.85 -16.17
C LEU A 349 11.45 -17.67 -15.42
N GLU A 350 11.85 -18.53 -14.50
CA GLU A 350 10.95 -19.27 -13.61
C GLU A 350 10.20 -18.34 -12.66
N ILE A 351 10.86 -17.31 -12.11
CA ILE A 351 10.19 -16.29 -11.29
C ILE A 351 9.18 -15.51 -12.11
N VAL A 352 9.57 -15.04 -13.30
CA VAL A 352 8.66 -14.33 -14.21
C VAL A 352 7.43 -15.19 -14.53
N ARG A 353 7.63 -16.48 -14.83
CA ARG A 353 6.52 -17.42 -15.08
C ARG A 353 5.65 -17.61 -13.85
N SER A 354 6.25 -17.86 -12.69
CA SER A 354 5.53 -18.10 -11.43
C SER A 354 4.72 -16.87 -11.01
N PHE A 355 5.23 -15.67 -11.27
CA PHE A 355 4.51 -14.43 -11.04
C PHE A 355 3.30 -14.31 -11.97
N LYS A 356 3.49 -14.55 -13.28
CA LYS A 356 2.39 -14.56 -14.27
C LYS A 356 1.32 -15.59 -13.91
N ASP A 357 1.72 -16.80 -13.48
CA ASP A 357 0.79 -17.84 -13.02
C ASP A 357 -0.03 -17.35 -11.83
N ARG A 358 0.64 -16.78 -10.82
CA ARG A 358 -0.01 -16.31 -9.59
C ARG A 358 -1.02 -15.20 -9.88
N VAL A 359 -0.65 -14.21 -10.69
CA VAL A 359 -1.54 -13.14 -11.14
C VAL A 359 -2.67 -13.70 -12.01
N GLY A 360 -2.36 -14.68 -12.86
CA GLY A 360 -3.30 -15.40 -13.72
C GLY A 360 -4.39 -16.11 -12.94
N TRP A 361 -4.11 -16.64 -11.74
CA TRP A 361 -5.13 -17.24 -10.87
C TRP A 361 -6.26 -16.27 -10.52
N HIS A 362 -5.94 -14.98 -10.45
CA HIS A 362 -6.86 -13.90 -10.13
C HIS A 362 -7.59 -13.31 -11.35
N GLY A 363 -7.39 -13.88 -12.54
CA GLY A 363 -7.99 -13.36 -13.77
C GLY A 363 -7.29 -12.13 -14.33
N HIS A 364 -6.11 -11.79 -13.80
CA HIS A 364 -5.30 -10.67 -14.26
C HIS A 364 -4.15 -11.17 -15.13
N THR A 365 -3.59 -10.27 -15.94
CA THR A 365 -2.34 -10.51 -16.64
C THR A 365 -1.40 -9.35 -16.33
N ALA A 366 -0.10 -9.63 -16.25
CA ALA A 366 0.88 -8.61 -15.92
C ALA A 366 1.02 -7.54 -17.02
N GLU A 367 0.57 -7.84 -18.24
CA GLU A 367 0.46 -6.88 -19.36
C GLU A 367 -0.60 -5.79 -19.11
N GLY A 368 -1.43 -5.92 -18.08
CA GLY A 368 -2.36 -4.88 -17.61
C GLY A 368 -1.70 -3.66 -16.94
N ASN A 369 -0.39 -3.74 -16.65
CA ASN A 369 0.48 -2.62 -16.28
C ASN A 369 0.94 -1.94 -17.59
N PRO A 370 0.89 -0.61 -17.82
CA PRO A 370 0.93 0.52 -16.89
C PRO A 370 -0.44 1.10 -16.48
N SER A 371 -0.47 1.86 -15.38
CA SER A 371 -1.69 2.55 -14.91
C SER A 371 -2.10 3.71 -15.83
N GLY A 372 -3.36 4.17 -15.73
CA GLY A 372 -3.83 5.35 -16.49
C GLY A 372 -2.99 6.62 -16.26
N GLY A 373 -2.48 6.81 -15.04
CA GLY A 373 -1.56 7.92 -14.71
C GLY A 373 -0.21 7.81 -15.44
N ASN A 374 0.33 6.60 -15.57
CA ASN A 374 1.57 6.36 -16.33
C ASN A 374 1.36 6.54 -17.84
N ILE A 375 0.23 6.09 -18.37
CA ILE A 375 -0.14 6.26 -19.79
C ILE A 375 -0.25 7.74 -20.15
N TYR A 376 -0.89 8.53 -19.28
CA TYR A 376 -0.96 9.98 -19.45
C TYR A 376 0.42 10.65 -19.50
N ARG A 377 1.42 10.07 -18.82
CA ARG A 377 2.80 10.58 -18.78
C ARG A 377 3.73 9.91 -19.79
N GLY A 378 3.18 9.22 -20.78
CA GLY A 378 3.93 8.72 -21.93
C GLY A 378 4.44 7.28 -21.80
N LEU A 379 4.02 6.50 -20.80
CA LEU A 379 4.30 5.06 -20.76
C LEU A 379 3.12 4.28 -21.36
N TYR A 380 3.18 4.00 -22.66
CA TYR A 380 2.02 3.49 -23.42
C TYR A 380 1.65 2.04 -23.12
N ASN A 381 2.63 1.21 -22.72
CA ASN A 381 2.46 -0.22 -22.49
C ASN A 381 3.57 -0.77 -21.57
N VAL A 382 3.42 -2.04 -21.17
CA VAL A 382 4.33 -2.72 -20.24
C VAL A 382 5.76 -2.74 -20.77
N VAL A 383 5.98 -2.91 -22.08
CA VAL A 383 7.33 -2.98 -22.65
C VAL A 383 8.12 -1.70 -22.37
N LEU A 384 7.52 -0.52 -22.62
CA LEU A 384 8.15 0.77 -22.34
C LEU A 384 8.47 0.96 -20.86
N LYS A 385 7.53 0.56 -19.98
CA LYS A 385 7.72 0.63 -18.54
C LYS A 385 8.88 -0.30 -18.13
N SER A 386 8.86 -1.54 -18.60
CA SER A 386 9.79 -2.57 -18.18
C SER A 386 11.21 -2.34 -18.66
N ILE A 387 11.39 -1.94 -19.92
CA ILE A 387 12.74 -1.63 -20.42
C ILE A 387 13.32 -0.43 -19.67
N GLY A 388 12.49 0.55 -19.31
CA GLY A 388 12.87 1.69 -18.48
C GLY A 388 13.25 1.30 -17.05
N ALA A 389 12.49 0.42 -16.41
CA ALA A 389 12.78 -0.13 -15.08
C ALA A 389 14.07 -0.97 -15.09
N ALA A 390 14.27 -1.79 -16.12
CA ALA A 390 15.45 -2.62 -16.30
C ALA A 390 16.75 -1.80 -16.42
N ARG A 391 16.69 -0.51 -16.80
CA ARG A 391 17.86 0.39 -16.83
C ARG A 391 18.55 0.59 -15.48
N LYS A 392 17.94 0.16 -14.37
CA LYS A 392 18.60 0.05 -13.07
C LYS A 392 19.73 -0.99 -13.05
N LEU A 393 19.77 -1.90 -14.05
CA LEU A 393 20.88 -2.82 -14.32
C LEU A 393 21.72 -2.27 -15.50
N PRO A 394 22.90 -1.66 -15.26
CA PRO A 394 23.81 -1.27 -16.34
C PRO A 394 24.23 -2.49 -17.18
N ARG A 395 24.42 -2.32 -18.49
CA ARG A 395 24.66 -3.43 -19.42
C ARG A 395 25.95 -4.20 -19.10
N GLU A 396 26.95 -3.51 -18.57
CA GLU A 396 28.23 -4.07 -18.16
C GLU A 396 28.18 -4.84 -16.82
N VAL A 397 27.13 -4.63 -16.01
CA VAL A 397 26.95 -5.32 -14.74
C VAL A 397 26.34 -6.69 -14.98
N ARG A 398 26.87 -7.70 -14.32
CA ARG A 398 26.40 -9.08 -14.44
C ARG A 398 25.31 -9.37 -13.41
N LEU A 399 24.21 -10.00 -13.83
CA LEU A 399 23.25 -10.62 -12.92
C LEU A 399 23.88 -11.85 -12.26
N ASP A 400 24.14 -11.77 -10.96
CA ASP A 400 24.85 -12.79 -10.20
C ASP A 400 23.93 -13.81 -9.53
N HIS A 401 22.78 -13.34 -9.06
CA HIS A 401 21.88 -14.14 -8.24
C HIS A 401 20.43 -13.76 -8.49
N VAL A 402 19.56 -14.75 -8.30
CA VAL A 402 18.11 -14.60 -8.33
C VAL A 402 17.56 -15.24 -7.06
N ILE A 403 16.76 -14.51 -6.29
CA ILE A 403 16.23 -14.94 -4.99
C ILE A 403 14.71 -14.75 -4.90
N LYS A 404 14.07 -15.46 -3.96
CA LYS A 404 12.65 -15.30 -3.66
C LYS A 404 12.43 -14.08 -2.75
N TYR A 405 11.18 -13.65 -2.65
CA TYR A 405 10.75 -12.55 -1.77
C TYR A 405 11.20 -12.77 -0.31
N GLY A 406 11.99 -11.84 0.24
CA GLY A 406 12.47 -11.87 1.62
C GLY A 406 13.52 -12.95 1.91
N GLU A 407 14.00 -13.69 0.91
CA GLU A 407 15.08 -14.68 1.08
C GLU A 407 16.38 -13.96 1.47
N PRO A 408 17.18 -14.47 2.43
CA PRO A 408 18.43 -13.84 2.82
C PRO A 408 19.38 -13.74 1.64
N LEU A 409 20.11 -12.63 1.55
CA LEU A 409 21.07 -12.44 0.47
C LEU A 409 22.13 -13.56 0.44
N PRO A 410 22.57 -14.03 -0.74
CA PRO A 410 23.56 -15.11 -0.85
C PRO A 410 24.86 -14.79 -0.10
N GLY A 411 25.40 -15.77 0.62
CA GLY A 411 26.54 -15.57 1.51
C GLY A 411 26.14 -15.14 2.93
N TRP A 412 24.86 -14.92 3.21
CA TRP A 412 24.36 -14.76 4.58
C TRP A 412 24.43 -16.10 5.34
N ASP A 413 25.63 -16.56 5.70
CA ASP A 413 25.86 -17.83 6.42
C ASP A 413 26.19 -17.64 7.91
N GLY A 414 26.21 -16.39 8.38
CA GLY A 414 26.46 -16.05 9.78
C GLY A 414 27.82 -16.53 10.32
N ALA A 415 28.73 -16.98 9.45
CA ALA A 415 30.00 -17.59 9.83
C ALA A 415 31.13 -16.53 10.00
N GLY A 416 30.91 -15.59 10.92
CA GLY A 416 31.94 -14.65 11.36
C GLY A 416 32.38 -13.60 10.32
N PRO A 417 33.34 -12.73 10.67
CA PRO A 417 33.60 -11.46 9.95
C PRO A 417 34.20 -11.58 8.53
N LYS A 418 34.41 -12.81 8.03
CA LYS A 418 35.03 -13.08 6.72
C LYS A 418 34.34 -14.17 5.88
N ALA A 419 33.35 -14.90 6.39
CA ALA A 419 32.56 -15.80 5.56
C ALA A 419 31.37 -15.05 4.94
N GLY A 420 31.24 -15.17 3.61
CA GLY A 420 30.00 -14.88 2.91
C GLY A 420 29.58 -13.41 2.73
N ARG A 421 30.49 -12.49 2.38
CA ARG A 421 30.02 -11.18 1.91
C ARG A 421 29.22 -11.35 0.61
N CYS A 422 27.91 -11.10 0.66
CA CYS A 422 27.09 -11.00 -0.55
C CYS A 422 27.64 -9.86 -1.41
N ASN A 423 27.99 -10.16 -2.66
CA ASN A 423 28.48 -9.18 -3.61
C ASN A 423 27.79 -9.33 -4.96
N GLY A 424 27.79 -8.23 -5.71
CA GLY A 424 27.27 -8.22 -7.08
C GLY A 424 25.81 -7.80 -7.19
N TYR A 425 25.21 -8.14 -8.32
CA TYR A 425 23.85 -7.72 -8.67
C TYR A 425 22.86 -8.86 -8.50
N ILE A 426 21.80 -8.63 -7.74
CA ILE A 426 20.80 -9.63 -7.38
C ILE A 426 19.43 -9.18 -7.90
N PHE A 427 18.64 -10.12 -8.40
CA PHE A 427 17.21 -9.94 -8.64
C PHE A 427 16.39 -10.69 -7.59
N MET A 428 15.36 -10.05 -7.02
CA MET A 428 14.45 -10.64 -6.03
C MET A 428 13.01 -10.66 -6.59
N ASP A 429 12.32 -11.80 -6.46
CA ASP A 429 10.88 -11.85 -6.75
C ASP A 429 10.10 -10.90 -5.84
N SER A 430 9.26 -10.04 -6.42
CA SER A 430 8.34 -9.16 -5.69
C SER A 430 7.24 -8.63 -6.63
N PRO A 431 6.13 -8.08 -6.09
CA PRO A 431 5.24 -7.22 -6.87
C PRO A 431 5.92 -5.86 -7.13
N GLY A 432 5.37 -5.08 -8.06
CA GLY A 432 5.74 -3.70 -8.38
C GLY A 432 5.09 -2.67 -7.44
N ASN A 433 4.18 -3.08 -6.56
CA ASN A 433 3.77 -2.24 -5.43
C ASN A 433 5.01 -1.89 -4.58
N ASP A 434 5.26 -0.60 -4.43
CA ASP A 434 6.54 -0.08 -3.95
C ASP A 434 6.87 -0.48 -2.50
N LEU A 435 5.92 -0.35 -1.59
CA LEU A 435 6.11 -0.71 -0.19
C LEU A 435 6.19 -2.23 0.02
N GLU A 436 5.39 -3.01 -0.72
CA GLU A 436 5.47 -4.47 -0.67
C GLU A 436 6.81 -4.99 -1.19
N SER A 437 7.32 -4.42 -2.29
CA SER A 437 8.63 -4.75 -2.84
C SER A 437 9.78 -4.42 -1.86
N VAL A 438 9.79 -3.19 -1.34
CA VAL A 438 10.83 -2.71 -0.41
C VAL A 438 10.86 -3.55 0.87
N ALA A 439 9.70 -3.96 1.39
CA ALA A 439 9.66 -4.85 2.56
C ALA A 439 10.44 -6.15 2.31
N GLY A 440 10.29 -6.77 1.14
CA GLY A 440 11.07 -7.95 0.76
C GLY A 440 12.57 -7.65 0.69
N GLN A 441 12.98 -6.54 0.06
CA GLN A 441 14.39 -6.17 -0.09
C GLN A 441 15.05 -5.87 1.26
N VAL A 442 14.33 -5.18 2.16
CA VAL A 442 14.77 -4.90 3.52
C VAL A 442 14.86 -6.20 4.35
N ALA A 443 13.91 -7.13 4.18
CA ALA A 443 13.95 -8.43 4.83
C ALA A 443 15.12 -9.31 4.33
N SER A 444 15.44 -9.29 3.03
CA SER A 444 16.66 -9.90 2.48
C SER A 444 17.94 -9.27 3.07
N GLY A 445 17.82 -8.07 3.62
CA GLY A 445 18.83 -7.40 4.43
C GLY A 445 19.55 -6.24 3.73
N CYS A 446 18.85 -5.56 2.82
CA CYS A 446 19.28 -4.24 2.34
C CYS A 446 19.30 -3.22 3.50
N ASN A 447 20.33 -2.38 3.54
CA ASN A 447 20.56 -1.37 4.58
C ASN A 447 20.56 0.06 4.04
N LEU A 448 20.25 0.25 2.76
CA LEU A 448 20.02 1.55 2.11
C LEU A 448 19.07 1.34 0.93
N ILE A 449 18.13 2.26 0.71
CA ILE A 449 17.17 2.16 -0.39
C ILE A 449 17.42 3.30 -1.38
N PHE A 450 17.56 2.96 -2.66
CA PHE A 450 17.49 3.90 -3.78
C PHE A 450 16.11 3.80 -4.40
N PHE A 451 15.35 4.88 -4.26
CA PHE A 451 13.96 4.94 -4.70
C PHE A 451 13.84 5.94 -5.83
N THR A 452 13.59 5.47 -7.06
CA THR A 452 13.42 6.34 -8.22
C THR A 452 11.96 6.73 -8.42
N THR A 453 11.71 7.98 -8.80
CA THR A 453 10.35 8.48 -8.99
C THR A 453 10.29 9.65 -9.98
N GLY A 454 9.36 9.59 -10.93
CA GLY A 454 9.06 10.70 -11.83
C GLY A 454 8.03 11.68 -11.27
N ASN A 455 7.14 11.21 -10.41
CA ASN A 455 6.08 12.04 -9.82
C ASN A 455 6.46 12.63 -8.46
N GLY A 456 7.53 12.13 -7.83
CA GLY A 456 7.96 12.58 -6.51
C GLY A 456 7.32 11.78 -5.39
N SER A 457 7.47 10.46 -5.41
CA SER A 457 7.03 9.61 -4.31
C SER A 457 7.72 9.98 -3.00
N ILE A 458 6.97 10.03 -1.90
CA ILE A 458 7.49 10.37 -0.57
C ILE A 458 7.72 9.11 0.29
N THR A 459 7.55 7.92 -0.28
CA THR A 459 7.66 6.62 0.41
C THR A 459 8.99 6.48 1.17
N ASN A 460 8.92 6.05 2.44
CA ASN A 460 10.09 5.77 3.29
C ASN A 460 9.84 4.52 4.14
N PHE A 461 10.92 3.90 4.60
CA PHE A 461 10.89 2.71 5.46
C PHE A 461 11.33 3.06 6.90
N PRO A 462 10.75 2.45 7.97
CA PRO A 462 10.94 2.95 9.35
C PRO A 462 12.38 2.93 9.88
N PHE A 463 13.20 1.96 9.48
CA PHE A 463 14.56 1.77 9.99
C PHE A 463 15.63 1.64 8.90
N VAL A 464 15.28 1.89 7.64
CA VAL A 464 16.23 1.86 6.52
C VAL A 464 16.18 3.19 5.77
N PRO A 465 17.31 3.91 5.64
CA PRO A 465 17.31 5.20 4.97
C PRO A 465 16.96 5.06 3.49
N THR A 466 16.08 5.94 3.01
CA THR A 466 15.62 5.98 1.62
C THR A 466 16.10 7.25 0.93
N LEU A 467 16.99 7.09 -0.06
CA LEU A 467 17.44 8.13 -0.99
C LEU A 467 16.49 8.18 -2.19
N LYS A 468 15.84 9.33 -2.39
CA LYS A 468 14.85 9.52 -3.47
C LYS A 468 15.45 10.26 -4.67
N PHE A 469 15.31 9.65 -5.85
CA PHE A 469 15.86 10.11 -7.12
C PHE A 469 14.73 10.60 -8.01
N VAL A 470 14.74 11.88 -8.38
CA VAL A 470 13.72 12.49 -9.23
C VAL A 470 14.18 12.62 -10.66
N THR A 471 13.31 12.30 -11.61
CA THR A 471 13.63 12.21 -13.05
C THR A 471 13.90 13.55 -13.72
N THR A 472 13.27 14.64 -13.25
CA THR A 472 13.33 15.99 -13.85
C THR A 472 13.64 17.07 -12.81
N THR A 473 14.36 18.12 -13.23
CA THR A 473 14.75 19.23 -12.34
C THR A 473 13.54 20.01 -11.84
N ALA A 474 12.55 20.28 -12.70
CA ALA A 474 11.35 21.01 -12.30
C ALA A 474 10.58 20.29 -11.19
N ARG A 475 10.49 18.96 -11.24
CA ARG A 475 9.86 18.16 -10.17
C ARG A 475 10.70 18.16 -8.90
N TYR A 476 12.03 18.09 -9.03
CA TYR A 476 12.93 18.17 -7.88
C TYR A 476 12.78 19.51 -7.14
N GLU A 477 12.76 20.63 -7.86
CA GLU A 477 12.60 21.96 -7.25
C GLU A 477 11.26 22.12 -6.51
N LEU A 478 10.19 21.55 -7.07
CA LEU A 478 8.86 21.53 -6.47
C LEU A 478 8.79 20.72 -5.17
N LEU A 479 9.58 19.65 -5.05
CA LEU A 479 9.52 18.67 -3.95
C LEU A 479 10.85 18.54 -3.20
N GLN A 480 11.68 19.59 -3.22
CA GLN A 480 13.07 19.52 -2.74
C GLN A 480 13.20 19.18 -1.25
N ALA A 481 12.15 19.41 -0.46
CA ALA A 481 12.12 19.03 0.95
C ALA A 481 12.06 17.51 1.13
N GLU A 482 11.41 16.81 0.21
CA GLU A 482 11.21 15.37 0.22
C GLU A 482 12.15 14.61 -0.73
N MET A 483 13.02 15.28 -1.51
CA MET A 483 13.84 14.65 -2.55
C MET A 483 15.33 14.81 -2.30
N ASP A 484 16.10 13.74 -2.49
CA ASP A 484 17.54 13.73 -2.21
C ASP A 484 18.38 14.02 -3.46
N VAL A 485 18.00 13.43 -4.61
CA VAL A 485 18.79 13.42 -5.84
C VAL A 485 17.98 13.97 -7.01
N ASN A 486 18.54 14.95 -7.72
CA ASN A 486 18.02 15.46 -8.98
C ASN A 486 18.74 14.79 -10.17
N ALA A 487 18.06 13.88 -10.88
CA ALA A 487 18.58 13.27 -12.11
C ALA A 487 18.27 14.09 -13.38
N GLY A 488 17.43 15.12 -13.27
CA GLY A 488 17.03 16.00 -14.36
C GLY A 488 18.17 16.67 -15.14
N PRO A 489 19.32 17.05 -14.55
CA PRO A 489 20.42 17.67 -15.29
C PRO A 489 20.95 16.80 -16.45
N TYR A 490 20.79 15.47 -16.37
CA TYR A 490 21.14 14.57 -17.47
C TYR A 490 20.36 14.90 -18.76
N LEU A 491 19.08 15.27 -18.63
CA LEU A 491 18.21 15.64 -19.76
C LEU A 491 18.65 16.95 -20.43
N THR A 492 19.46 17.76 -19.75
CA THR A 492 19.99 19.04 -20.24
C THR A 492 21.48 18.99 -20.57
N GLY A 493 22.09 17.80 -20.58
CA GLY A 493 23.45 17.58 -21.07
C GLY A 493 24.53 17.37 -20.02
N THR A 494 24.20 17.30 -18.72
CA THR A 494 25.19 16.89 -17.70
C THR A 494 25.60 15.44 -17.92
N PRO A 495 26.91 15.11 -17.97
CA PRO A 495 27.35 13.72 -18.13
C PRO A 495 26.90 12.81 -16.99
N MET A 496 26.47 11.58 -17.31
CA MET A 496 26.05 10.59 -16.31
C MET A 496 27.15 10.26 -15.30
N ASP A 497 28.43 10.27 -15.71
CA ASP A 497 29.57 10.00 -14.81
C ASP A 497 29.71 11.06 -13.70
N GLU A 498 29.42 12.33 -14.01
CA GLU A 498 29.46 13.42 -13.02
C GLU A 498 28.32 13.29 -12.00
N LEU A 499 27.11 12.97 -12.49
CA LEU A 499 25.96 12.69 -11.63
C LEU A 499 26.20 11.45 -10.76
N THR A 500 26.81 10.41 -11.34
CA THR A 500 27.14 9.16 -10.63
C THR A 500 28.11 9.43 -9.49
N ALA A 501 29.20 10.18 -9.75
CA ALA A 501 30.21 10.48 -8.73
C ALA A 501 29.64 11.26 -7.55
N SER A 502 28.88 12.34 -7.82
CA SER A 502 28.26 13.16 -6.78
C SER A 502 27.18 12.41 -5.98
N THR A 503 26.40 11.56 -6.66
CA THR A 503 25.34 10.77 -6.02
C THR A 503 25.90 9.61 -5.20
N PHE A 504 26.97 8.97 -5.66
CA PHE A 504 27.67 7.93 -4.91
C PHE A 504 28.25 8.50 -3.61
N ASP A 505 28.89 9.68 -3.66
CA ASP A 505 29.38 10.39 -2.48
C ASP A 505 28.26 10.73 -1.49
N LEU A 506 27.09 11.19 -1.99
CA LEU A 506 25.90 11.34 -1.15
C LEU A 506 25.45 10.03 -0.50
N ALA A 507 25.41 8.92 -1.26
CA ALA A 507 25.03 7.62 -0.73
C ALA A 507 25.95 7.16 0.41
N VAL A 508 27.26 7.37 0.27
CA VAL A 508 28.24 7.07 1.33
C VAL A 508 28.03 7.95 2.56
N ARG A 509 27.75 9.25 2.40
CA ARG A 509 27.43 10.14 3.52
C ARG A 509 26.16 9.74 4.25
N VAL A 510 25.10 9.36 3.51
CA VAL A 510 23.83 8.91 4.11
C VAL A 510 24.02 7.58 4.85
N ALA A 511 24.74 6.64 4.25
CA ALA A 511 25.14 5.41 4.94
C ALA A 511 25.95 5.70 6.23
N SER A 512 26.79 6.74 6.19
CA SER A 512 27.60 7.23 7.31
C SER A 512 26.84 8.02 8.38
N GLY A 513 25.52 8.19 8.24
CA GLY A 513 24.66 8.81 9.24
C GLY A 513 24.11 10.20 8.88
N GLN A 514 24.39 10.73 7.68
CA GLN A 514 23.64 11.90 7.21
C GLN A 514 22.15 11.50 7.02
N PRO A 515 21.19 12.23 7.61
CA PRO A 515 19.77 11.94 7.38
C PRO A 515 19.37 12.17 5.93
N SER A 516 18.59 11.27 5.34
CA SER A 516 17.94 11.49 4.05
C SER A 516 16.75 12.46 4.18
N ALA A 517 16.22 12.92 3.05
CA ALA A 517 15.01 13.73 3.01
C ALA A 517 13.81 13.02 3.66
N GLY A 518 13.73 11.69 3.49
CA GLY A 518 12.69 10.87 4.12
C GLY A 518 12.76 10.88 5.64
N GLU A 519 13.96 10.70 6.19
CA GLU A 519 14.18 10.72 7.63
C GLU A 519 13.87 12.10 8.24
N ARG A 520 14.21 13.19 7.52
CA ARG A 520 13.85 14.56 7.94
C ARG A 520 12.34 14.82 7.89
N ALA A 521 11.63 14.25 6.91
CA ALA A 521 10.17 14.34 6.83
C ALA A 521 9.49 13.55 7.96
N GLY A 522 10.20 12.59 8.55
CA GLY A 522 9.84 11.88 9.78
C GLY A 522 8.73 10.86 9.61
N HIS A 523 8.28 10.55 8.39
CA HIS A 523 7.20 9.60 8.12
C HIS A 523 7.74 8.35 7.41
N SER A 524 7.14 7.19 7.67
CA SER A 524 7.49 5.87 7.14
C SER A 524 6.32 4.90 7.23
N GLN A 525 6.24 3.94 6.32
CA GLN A 525 5.20 2.91 6.28
C GLN A 525 5.79 1.54 5.95
N VAL A 526 5.04 0.49 6.29
CA VAL A 526 5.39 -0.89 5.96
C VAL A 526 4.16 -1.57 5.33
N SER A 527 4.38 -2.28 4.24
CA SER A 527 3.42 -3.20 3.65
C SER A 527 4.16 -4.49 3.33
N ILE A 528 3.65 -5.63 3.81
CA ILE A 528 4.19 -6.95 3.45
C ILE A 528 3.37 -7.46 2.27
N TRP A 529 3.97 -8.24 1.36
CA TRP A 529 3.27 -8.80 0.21
C TRP A 529 1.97 -9.49 0.63
N ARG A 530 0.82 -8.87 0.33
CA ARG A 530 -0.44 -9.18 1.01
C ARG A 530 -0.94 -10.60 0.76
N ASN A 531 -1.84 -11.06 1.63
CA ASN A 531 -2.52 -12.34 1.55
C ASN A 531 -3.60 -12.32 0.45
N TRP A 532 -3.39 -13.10 -0.61
CA TRP A 532 -4.34 -13.20 -1.71
C TRP A 532 -5.30 -14.36 -1.46
N ARG A 533 -6.56 -14.27 -1.90
CA ARG A 533 -7.57 -15.30 -1.59
C ARG A 533 -7.46 -16.58 -2.44
N GLN A 534 -6.79 -16.53 -3.59
CA GLN A 534 -6.62 -17.70 -4.45
C GLN A 534 -5.22 -18.30 -4.30
N SER A 535 -5.17 -19.62 -4.08
CA SER A 535 -3.94 -20.39 -3.88
C SER A 535 -3.58 -21.26 -5.09
N GLY A 536 -4.32 -21.12 -6.18
CA GLY A 536 -4.16 -21.94 -7.38
C GLY A 536 -5.18 -21.59 -8.47
N PRO A 537 -5.09 -22.23 -9.65
CA PRO A 537 -6.00 -21.95 -10.75
C PRO A 537 -7.43 -22.40 -10.43
N ARG A 538 -8.41 -21.57 -10.79
CA ARG A 538 -9.84 -21.82 -10.68
C ARG A 538 -10.49 -21.75 -12.06
N GLU A 539 -11.21 -22.81 -12.43
CA GLU A 539 -11.91 -22.89 -13.71
C GLU A 539 -12.86 -21.70 -13.89
N GLY A 540 -12.79 -21.05 -15.06
CA GLY A 540 -13.61 -19.90 -15.40
C GLY A 540 -13.10 -18.54 -14.91
N ILE A 541 -12.10 -18.51 -14.01
CA ILE A 541 -11.44 -17.27 -13.54
C ILE A 541 -10.02 -17.16 -14.12
N SER A 542 -9.24 -18.25 -14.04
CA SER A 542 -7.80 -18.15 -14.30
C SER A 542 -7.44 -17.93 -15.77
N VAL A 543 -6.45 -17.06 -15.98
CA VAL A 543 -5.86 -16.76 -17.29
C VAL A 543 -4.52 -17.50 -17.43
N SER A 544 -4.28 -18.12 -18.58
CA SER A 544 -3.01 -18.78 -18.89
C SER A 544 -1.88 -17.79 -19.16
N THR A 545 -0.64 -18.21 -18.94
CA THR A 545 0.58 -17.37 -19.10
C THR A 545 0.84 -16.88 -20.52
N ASP A 546 0.18 -17.46 -21.53
CA ASP A 546 0.23 -17.03 -22.92
C ASP A 546 -0.79 -15.91 -23.24
N GLY A 547 -1.53 -15.43 -22.24
CA GLY A 547 -2.51 -14.35 -22.36
C GLY A 547 -3.74 -14.73 -23.18
N ARG A 548 -3.89 -16.00 -23.58
CA ARG A 548 -4.94 -16.47 -24.49
C ARG A 548 -6.09 -17.09 -23.71
N THR A 549 -6.84 -16.28 -22.97
CA THR A 549 -8.16 -16.69 -22.47
C THR A 549 -9.21 -15.62 -22.76
N LYS A 550 -10.42 -16.09 -23.12
CA LYS A 550 -11.44 -15.38 -23.92
C LYS A 550 -12.65 -14.86 -23.12
N ARG A 551 -12.56 -14.78 -21.79
CA ARG A 551 -13.73 -14.43 -20.97
C ARG A 551 -13.57 -13.06 -20.32
N ASP A 552 -14.60 -12.24 -20.47
CA ASP A 552 -14.74 -11.01 -19.73
C ASP A 552 -14.97 -11.34 -18.24
N LEU A 553 -14.15 -10.78 -17.35
CA LEU A 553 -14.31 -10.97 -15.89
C LEU A 553 -15.71 -10.55 -15.44
N LEU A 554 -16.37 -9.62 -16.15
CA LEU A 554 -17.76 -9.21 -15.89
C LEU A 554 -18.78 -10.34 -16.05
N GLU A 555 -18.42 -11.47 -16.65
CA GLU A 555 -19.27 -12.65 -16.75
C GLU A 555 -19.15 -13.62 -15.56
N LEU A 556 -18.25 -13.35 -14.62
CA LEU A 556 -18.13 -14.15 -13.39
C LEU A 556 -19.39 -14.03 -12.53
N PRO A 557 -19.71 -15.08 -11.74
CA PRO A 557 -20.79 -15.03 -10.74
C PRO A 557 -20.72 -13.75 -9.90
N ALA A 558 -21.89 -13.17 -9.61
CA ALA A 558 -22.00 -11.92 -8.85
C ALA A 558 -21.30 -12.00 -7.48
N GLU A 559 -21.32 -13.17 -6.85
CA GLU A 559 -20.64 -13.43 -5.57
C GLU A 559 -19.11 -13.38 -5.67
N ASP A 560 -18.52 -13.94 -6.73
CA ASP A 560 -17.07 -13.99 -6.92
C ASP A 560 -16.48 -12.59 -7.19
N ARG A 561 -17.30 -11.68 -7.73
CA ARG A 561 -16.94 -10.28 -7.97
C ARG A 561 -17.36 -9.32 -6.86
N ASP A 562 -18.00 -9.82 -5.81
CA ASP A 562 -18.67 -9.01 -4.81
C ASP A 562 -19.56 -7.90 -5.43
N ALA A 563 -20.35 -8.27 -6.43
CA ALA A 563 -21.23 -7.36 -7.13
C ALA A 563 -22.34 -6.85 -6.19
N PRO A 564 -22.77 -5.58 -6.34
CA PRO A 564 -23.86 -5.01 -5.55
C PRO A 564 -25.16 -5.83 -5.63
N LEU A 565 -25.89 -5.86 -4.51
CA LEU A 565 -27.23 -6.43 -4.40
C LEU A 565 -28.29 -5.30 -4.42
N ASP A 566 -29.58 -5.62 -4.29
CA ASP A 566 -30.65 -4.60 -4.26
C ASP A 566 -30.62 -3.71 -3.01
N GLY A 567 -29.96 -4.17 -1.94
CA GLY A 567 -29.86 -3.48 -0.66
C GLY A 567 -31.16 -3.49 0.15
N ALA A 568 -32.10 -4.38 -0.18
CA ALA A 568 -33.32 -4.58 0.60
C ALA A 568 -33.04 -5.45 1.84
N PRO A 569 -33.68 -5.16 2.99
CA PRO A 569 -33.48 -5.94 4.20
C PRO A 569 -34.07 -7.35 4.07
N LEU A 570 -33.62 -8.25 4.94
CA LEU A 570 -34.23 -9.57 5.10
C LEU A 570 -35.73 -9.44 5.37
N GLN A 571 -36.51 -10.27 4.69
CA GLN A 571 -37.97 -10.29 4.83
C GLN A 571 -38.38 -11.11 6.06
N VAL A 572 -38.15 -10.54 7.25
CA VAL A 572 -38.42 -11.16 8.56
C VAL A 572 -39.38 -10.29 9.37
N SER A 573 -40.28 -10.92 10.13
CA SER A 573 -41.23 -10.19 10.98
C SER A 573 -40.54 -9.77 12.28
N THR A 574 -40.30 -8.47 12.45
CA THR A 574 -39.81 -7.90 13.71
C THR A 574 -40.94 -7.15 14.40
N PRO A 575 -41.40 -7.56 15.60
CA PRO A 575 -42.47 -6.87 16.31
C PRO A 575 -42.01 -5.49 16.77
N PRO A 576 -42.94 -4.50 16.90
CA PRO A 576 -42.63 -3.20 17.47
C PRO A 576 -42.04 -3.33 18.88
N ALA A 577 -41.01 -2.55 19.19
CA ALA A 577 -40.34 -2.56 20.47
C ALA A 577 -40.47 -1.21 21.18
N THR A 578 -40.29 -1.20 22.52
CA THR A 578 -40.11 0.05 23.27
C THR A 578 -38.67 0.49 23.06
N SER A 579 -38.46 1.71 22.57
CA SER A 579 -37.14 2.14 22.13
C SER A 579 -36.36 2.84 23.24
N GLN A 580 -35.12 2.42 23.48
CA GLN A 580 -34.19 3.10 24.36
C GLN A 580 -33.84 4.52 23.86
N PRO A 581 -33.94 5.57 24.73
CA PRO A 581 -33.61 6.94 24.35
C PRO A 581 -32.09 7.15 24.16
N VAL A 582 -31.74 8.05 23.24
CA VAL A 582 -30.36 8.48 22.95
C VAL A 582 -30.30 9.99 22.66
N TRP A 583 -29.13 10.59 22.80
CA TRP A 583 -28.87 11.98 22.40
C TRP A 583 -28.09 12.04 21.09
N LEU A 584 -28.73 12.55 20.03
CA LEU A 584 -28.13 12.69 18.70
C LEU A 584 -27.72 14.13 18.42
N LEU A 585 -26.94 14.31 17.36
CA LEU A 585 -26.57 15.60 16.80
C LEU A 585 -27.40 15.86 15.54
N GLU A 586 -28.16 16.95 15.54
CA GLU A 586 -28.89 17.46 14.39
C GLU A 586 -28.05 18.51 13.66
N ALA A 587 -27.73 18.24 12.40
CA ALA A 587 -27.04 19.18 11.53
C ALA A 587 -27.30 18.87 10.04
N ASP A 588 -27.48 19.92 9.23
CA ASP A 588 -27.86 19.84 7.80
C ASP A 588 -29.08 18.93 7.53
N GLY A 589 -30.04 18.92 8.44
CA GLY A 589 -31.24 18.08 8.36
C GLY A 589 -30.99 16.58 8.60
N ARG A 590 -29.81 16.22 9.13
CA ARG A 590 -29.45 14.85 9.50
C ARG A 590 -29.33 14.73 11.01
N ARG A 591 -29.75 13.60 11.57
CA ARG A 591 -29.56 13.23 12.99
C ARG A 591 -28.59 12.06 13.06
N THR A 592 -27.47 12.25 13.73
CA THR A 592 -26.39 11.26 13.80
C THR A 592 -25.71 11.28 15.17
N PRO A 593 -25.05 10.19 15.59
CA PRO A 593 -24.29 10.19 16.84
C PRO A 593 -23.01 11.05 16.77
N GLU A 594 -22.46 11.24 15.56
CA GLU A 594 -21.22 11.99 15.33
C GLU A 594 -21.31 12.88 14.07
N GLN A 595 -20.46 13.89 14.00
CA GLN A 595 -20.26 14.76 12.82
C GLN A 595 -18.77 14.83 12.51
N VAL A 596 -18.25 13.94 11.68
CA VAL A 596 -16.83 13.74 11.44
C VAL A 596 -16.32 14.65 10.31
N GLY A 597 -15.14 15.24 10.54
CA GLY A 597 -14.28 15.80 9.50
C GLY A 597 -13.31 14.72 9.00
N LEU A 598 -13.46 14.28 7.76
CA LEU A 598 -12.72 13.16 7.19
C LEU A 598 -11.61 13.64 6.24
N ILE A 599 -10.39 13.18 6.46
CA ILE A 599 -9.29 13.25 5.48
C ILE A 599 -9.05 11.83 4.96
N LEU A 600 -9.52 11.56 3.75
CA LEU A 600 -9.49 10.23 3.15
C LEU A 600 -8.32 10.12 2.16
N PRO A 601 -7.21 9.43 2.51
CA PRO A 601 -6.15 9.18 1.56
C PRO A 601 -6.64 8.28 0.42
N THR A 602 -6.24 8.52 -0.82
CA THR A 602 -6.60 7.65 -1.97
C THR A 602 -5.61 6.51 -2.20
N SER A 603 -4.46 6.54 -1.50
CA SER A 603 -3.40 5.56 -1.63
C SER A 603 -2.66 5.33 -0.31
N LEU A 604 -1.95 4.20 -0.23
CA LEU A 604 -1.07 3.91 0.91
C LEU A 604 -0.06 5.03 1.17
N CYS A 605 0.58 5.55 0.12
CA CYS A 605 1.64 6.56 0.21
C CYS A 605 1.17 7.89 0.82
N SER A 606 -0.12 8.24 0.72
CA SER A 606 -0.69 9.43 1.39
C SER A 606 -1.25 9.14 2.80
N GLY A 607 -1.31 7.87 3.22
CA GLY A 607 -1.97 7.45 4.46
C GLY A 607 -1.40 8.05 5.74
N GLN A 608 -0.08 8.01 5.94
CA GLN A 608 0.52 8.57 7.16
C GLN A 608 0.50 10.09 7.16
N ILE A 609 0.59 10.73 5.99
CA ILE A 609 0.43 12.17 5.87
C ILE A 609 -1.01 12.57 6.24
N ALA A 610 -2.02 11.82 5.76
CA ALA A 610 -3.41 12.02 6.17
C ALA A 610 -3.59 11.91 7.70
N LEU A 611 -2.96 10.92 8.35
CA LEU A 611 -2.99 10.79 9.81
C LEU A 611 -2.41 12.02 10.52
N ARG A 612 -1.28 12.55 10.04
CA ARG A 612 -0.64 13.74 10.61
C ARG A 612 -1.49 14.98 10.44
N ILE A 613 -2.01 15.19 9.23
CA ILE A 613 -2.88 16.32 8.91
C ILE A 613 -4.16 16.24 9.75
N ALA A 614 -4.77 15.06 9.92
CA ALA A 614 -5.94 14.89 10.78
C ALA A 614 -5.64 15.20 12.25
N ALA A 615 -4.51 14.71 12.78
CA ALA A 615 -4.09 15.01 14.15
C ALA A 615 -3.82 16.50 14.36
N GLN A 616 -3.20 17.17 13.40
CA GLN A 616 -2.96 18.62 13.45
C GLN A 616 -4.28 19.40 13.32
N ALA A 617 -5.17 18.98 12.42
CA ALA A 617 -6.48 19.59 12.23
C ALA A 617 -7.35 19.51 13.49
N GLU A 618 -7.27 18.39 14.22
CA GLU A 618 -7.92 18.20 15.52
C GLU A 618 -7.35 19.18 16.56
N LEU A 619 -6.02 19.18 16.71
CA LEU A 619 -5.31 20.00 17.70
C LEU A 619 -5.55 21.50 17.50
N GLU A 620 -5.52 21.95 16.24
CA GLU A 620 -5.67 23.36 15.85
C GLU A 620 -7.14 23.75 15.54
N ARG A 621 -8.09 22.81 15.65
CA ARG A 621 -9.52 23.01 15.38
C ARG A 621 -9.82 23.65 14.03
N TRP A 622 -9.25 23.15 12.94
CA TRP A 622 -9.40 23.76 11.61
C TRP A 622 -10.84 23.88 11.12
N ALA A 623 -11.70 22.95 11.51
CA ALA A 623 -13.13 22.93 11.21
C ALA A 623 -14.01 23.58 12.32
N GLY A 624 -13.40 24.20 13.33
CA GLY A 624 -14.10 24.78 14.48
C GLY A 624 -14.98 23.75 15.19
N ASP A 625 -16.16 24.18 15.66
CA ASP A 625 -17.14 23.33 16.32
C ASP A 625 -18.14 22.69 15.33
N ALA A 626 -17.88 22.77 14.01
CA ALA A 626 -18.74 22.16 13.01
C ALA A 626 -18.71 20.64 13.07
N VAL A 627 -17.57 20.07 13.47
CA VAL A 627 -17.34 18.62 13.56
C VAL A 627 -17.07 18.20 15.00
N THR A 628 -17.39 16.96 15.35
CA THR A 628 -17.08 16.35 16.65
C THR A 628 -15.64 15.90 16.77
N ARG A 629 -15.02 15.51 15.65
CA ARG A 629 -13.60 15.11 15.55
C ARG A 629 -13.12 15.03 14.10
N MET A 630 -11.80 15.04 13.94
CA MET A 630 -11.06 14.81 12.71
C MET A 630 -10.57 13.36 12.63
N VAL A 631 -10.75 12.73 11.47
CA VAL A 631 -10.38 11.33 11.24
C VAL A 631 -9.64 11.19 9.91
N ALA A 632 -8.64 10.30 9.87
CA ALA A 632 -8.05 9.81 8.63
C ALA A 632 -8.07 8.27 8.59
N LEU A 633 -8.21 7.72 7.38
CA LEU A 633 -8.38 6.29 7.13
C LEU A 633 -7.28 5.75 6.21
N PRO A 634 -6.04 5.54 6.74
CA PRO A 634 -4.94 4.99 5.97
C PRO A 634 -5.20 3.52 5.59
N HIS A 635 -4.93 3.15 4.35
CA HIS A 635 -5.13 1.79 3.82
C HIS A 635 -4.01 1.38 2.85
N THR A 636 -3.98 0.11 2.47
CA THR A 636 -2.96 -0.45 1.56
C THR A 636 -3.32 -0.42 0.07
N GLU A 637 -4.54 -0.01 -0.26
CA GLU A 637 -5.02 0.00 -1.66
C GLU A 637 -4.72 1.32 -2.38
N GLY A 638 -5.00 1.36 -3.69
CA GLY A 638 -4.84 2.54 -4.57
C GLY A 638 -3.56 2.51 -5.42
N CYS A 639 -2.48 1.95 -4.88
CA CYS A 639 -1.21 1.73 -5.59
C CYS A 639 -1.01 0.24 -5.90
N GLY A 640 -0.60 -0.10 -7.13
CA GLY A 640 -0.25 -1.49 -7.50
C GLY A 640 -1.36 -2.55 -7.25
N SER A 641 -2.62 -2.11 -7.11
CA SER A 641 -3.77 -3.02 -6.94
C SER A 641 -4.29 -3.49 -8.29
N SER A 642 -4.78 -4.73 -8.34
CA SER A 642 -5.41 -5.29 -9.54
C SER A 642 -6.70 -4.55 -9.96
N SER A 643 -7.09 -4.69 -11.23
CA SER A 643 -8.23 -3.99 -11.84
C SER A 643 -9.58 -4.71 -11.62
N GLY A 644 -10.67 -4.19 -12.18
CA GLY A 644 -11.97 -4.86 -12.18
C GLY A 644 -12.63 -4.90 -10.80
N ALA A 645 -13.14 -6.06 -10.40
CA ALA A 645 -13.97 -6.21 -9.20
C ALA A 645 -13.31 -5.76 -7.88
N SER A 646 -11.98 -5.95 -7.75
CA SER A 646 -11.23 -5.47 -6.57
C SER A 646 -11.22 -3.94 -6.51
N GLU A 647 -11.02 -3.28 -7.65
CA GLU A 647 -11.06 -1.81 -7.75
C GLU A 647 -12.49 -1.28 -7.51
N GLU A 648 -13.53 -1.97 -7.99
CA GLU A 648 -14.92 -1.62 -7.72
C GLU A 648 -15.29 -1.73 -6.24
N THR A 649 -14.81 -2.78 -5.56
CA THR A 649 -15.01 -2.98 -4.12
C THR A 649 -14.28 -1.91 -3.32
N PHE A 650 -13.04 -1.58 -3.70
CA PHE A 650 -12.29 -0.47 -3.13
C PHE A 650 -13.03 0.86 -3.32
N ALA A 651 -13.43 1.19 -4.55
CA ALA A 651 -14.14 2.43 -4.85
C ALA A 651 -15.46 2.53 -4.04
N ARG A 652 -16.25 1.46 -4.01
CA ARG A 652 -17.49 1.39 -3.22
C ARG A 652 -17.24 1.65 -1.74
N THR A 653 -16.20 1.03 -1.18
CA THR A 653 -15.82 1.20 0.23
C THR A 653 -15.47 2.66 0.53
N MET A 654 -14.64 3.28 -0.31
CA MET A 654 -14.23 4.68 -0.15
C MET A 654 -15.41 5.65 -0.28
N LEU A 655 -16.29 5.45 -1.28
CA LEU A 655 -17.52 6.24 -1.43
C LEU A 655 -18.44 6.07 -0.22
N GLY A 656 -18.49 4.89 0.37
CA GLY A 656 -19.23 4.60 1.60
C GLY A 656 -18.85 5.56 2.73
N TYR A 657 -17.54 5.77 2.97
CA TYR A 657 -17.07 6.72 3.99
C TYR A 657 -17.27 8.18 3.61
N LEU A 658 -17.06 8.55 2.34
CA LEU A 658 -17.32 9.91 1.87
C LEU A 658 -18.79 10.32 2.03
N LEU A 659 -19.70 9.37 1.81
CA LEU A 659 -21.16 9.57 1.86
C LEU A 659 -21.78 9.07 3.17
N HIS A 660 -20.95 8.72 4.15
CA HIS A 660 -21.41 8.18 5.42
C HIS A 660 -22.30 9.20 6.16
N PRO A 661 -23.37 8.80 6.85
CA PRO A 661 -24.22 9.72 7.61
C PRO A 661 -23.43 10.62 8.57
N ASN A 662 -22.48 10.04 9.31
CA ASN A 662 -21.60 10.76 10.23
C ASN A 662 -20.58 11.68 9.53
N THR A 663 -20.32 11.55 8.23
CA THR A 663 -19.39 12.44 7.52
C THR A 663 -20.06 13.78 7.24
N ARG A 664 -19.57 14.85 7.89
CA ARG A 664 -20.03 16.22 7.67
C ARG A 664 -19.19 16.92 6.61
N MET A 665 -17.88 16.80 6.74
CA MET A 665 -16.88 17.38 5.84
C MET A 665 -15.92 16.27 5.42
N ALA A 666 -15.57 16.22 4.14
CA ALA A 666 -14.61 15.24 3.66
C ALA A 666 -13.69 15.84 2.59
N LEU A 667 -12.39 15.56 2.73
CA LEU A 667 -11.36 15.90 1.77
C LEU A 667 -10.64 14.61 1.35
N LEU A 668 -10.42 14.45 0.05
CA LEU A 668 -9.56 13.40 -0.48
C LEU A 668 -8.12 13.91 -0.59
N LEU A 669 -7.19 13.13 -0.05
CA LEU A 669 -5.76 13.40 -0.12
C LEU A 669 -5.09 12.39 -1.03
N GLU A 670 -4.80 12.83 -2.25
CA GLU A 670 -4.07 12.03 -3.21
C GLU A 670 -2.56 12.15 -3.02
N HIS A 671 -1.85 11.11 -3.44
CA HIS A 671 -0.40 11.20 -3.55
C HIS A 671 -0.03 11.82 -4.91
N GLY A 672 -0.59 11.29 -5.99
CA GLY A 672 -0.52 11.82 -7.37
C GLY A 672 -0.06 10.80 -8.42
N CYS A 673 0.42 9.61 -8.02
CA CYS A 673 0.93 8.58 -8.92
C CYS A 673 0.20 7.24 -8.86
N GLU A 674 -0.77 7.12 -7.95
CA GLU A 674 -1.66 5.98 -7.80
C GLU A 674 -2.59 5.80 -9.01
N LYS A 675 -3.23 4.64 -9.06
CA LYS A 675 -4.19 4.31 -10.11
C LYS A 675 -5.51 5.06 -9.96
N THR A 676 -5.97 5.21 -8.71
CA THR A 676 -7.27 5.80 -8.34
C THR A 676 -7.11 7.22 -7.78
N HIS A 677 -6.73 8.15 -8.64
CA HIS A 677 -6.50 9.57 -8.30
C HIS A 677 -7.80 10.35 -8.02
N ASN A 678 -7.71 11.61 -7.61
CA ASN A 678 -8.86 12.45 -7.26
C ASN A 678 -9.92 12.52 -8.38
N ASP A 679 -9.52 12.65 -9.65
CA ASP A 679 -10.49 12.69 -10.75
C ASP A 679 -11.28 11.37 -10.93
N TYR A 680 -10.67 10.23 -10.58
CA TYR A 680 -11.39 8.94 -10.56
C TYR A 680 -12.54 9.00 -9.56
N PHE A 681 -12.25 9.42 -8.32
CA PHE A 681 -13.27 9.53 -7.27
C PHE A 681 -14.29 10.63 -7.57
N ARG A 682 -13.90 11.71 -8.25
CA ARG A 682 -14.83 12.72 -8.76
C ARG A 682 -15.84 12.09 -9.72
N SER A 683 -15.39 11.29 -10.68
CA SER A 683 -16.30 10.55 -11.59
C SER A 683 -17.22 9.60 -10.82
N ARG A 684 -16.66 8.81 -9.90
CA ARG A 684 -17.43 7.87 -9.09
C ARG A 684 -18.50 8.55 -8.23
N LEU A 685 -18.21 9.73 -7.67
CA LEU A 685 -19.21 10.51 -6.93
C LEU A 685 -20.36 10.97 -7.84
N VAL A 686 -20.06 11.44 -9.05
CA VAL A 686 -21.08 11.82 -10.04
C VAL A 686 -21.92 10.61 -10.44
N GLU A 687 -21.30 9.46 -10.71
CA GLU A 687 -21.98 8.19 -11.01
C GLU A 687 -22.91 7.77 -9.87
N ALA A 688 -22.51 8.03 -8.63
CA ALA A 688 -23.31 7.77 -7.43
C ALA A 688 -24.37 8.85 -7.12
N GLY A 689 -24.52 9.88 -7.98
CA GLY A 689 -25.46 10.97 -7.81
C GLY A 689 -25.09 11.98 -6.72
N ALA A 690 -23.83 12.01 -6.28
CA ALA A 690 -23.31 12.97 -5.32
C ALA A 690 -22.66 14.16 -6.03
N ASP A 691 -22.72 15.35 -5.42
CA ASP A 691 -22.08 16.57 -5.91
C ASP A 691 -20.60 16.62 -5.46
N PRO A 692 -19.62 16.51 -6.38
CA PRO A 692 -18.21 16.54 -6.03
C PRO A 692 -17.72 17.88 -5.47
N SER A 693 -18.46 18.97 -5.67
CA SER A 693 -18.08 20.31 -5.16
C SER A 693 -18.18 20.40 -3.63
N ARG A 694 -18.85 19.45 -2.98
CA ARG A 694 -18.95 19.32 -1.52
C ARG A 694 -17.69 18.77 -0.87
N PHE A 695 -16.74 18.27 -1.65
CA PHE A 695 -15.53 17.61 -1.16
C PHE A 695 -14.29 18.45 -1.41
N GLY A 696 -13.31 18.29 -0.52
CA GLY A 696 -11.98 18.84 -0.68
C GLY A 696 -11.09 17.94 -1.54
N TRP A 697 -10.15 18.54 -2.25
CA TRP A 697 -9.24 17.83 -3.15
C TRP A 697 -7.84 18.40 -2.98
N ALA A 698 -6.90 17.56 -2.55
CA ALA A 698 -5.50 17.93 -2.35
C ALA A 698 -4.58 16.82 -2.85
N SER A 699 -3.36 17.18 -3.27
CA SER A 699 -2.38 16.28 -3.89
C SER A 699 -0.98 16.57 -3.40
N ILE A 700 -0.35 15.61 -2.73
CA ILE A 700 1.00 15.79 -2.18
C ILE A 700 2.01 16.16 -3.29
N GLN A 701 1.99 15.42 -4.41
CA GLN A 701 2.96 15.62 -5.50
C GLN A 701 2.67 16.85 -6.37
N ALA A 702 1.40 17.23 -6.51
CA ALA A 702 1.03 18.37 -7.35
C ALA A 702 1.04 19.70 -6.58
N ASP A 703 0.76 19.68 -5.27
CA ASP A 703 0.69 20.88 -4.43
C ASP A 703 2.03 21.30 -3.81
N GLY A 704 3.13 20.58 -4.07
CA GLY A 704 4.47 20.98 -3.66
C GLY A 704 4.96 20.40 -2.34
N GLY A 705 4.57 19.15 -2.03
CA GLY A 705 5.11 18.41 -0.90
C GLY A 705 4.24 18.52 0.35
N ILE A 706 4.76 18.01 1.47
CA ILE A 706 3.97 17.74 2.68
C ILE A 706 3.51 19.03 3.35
N GLU A 707 4.39 20.03 3.45
CA GLU A 707 4.07 21.30 4.11
C GLU A 707 3.01 22.10 3.31
N ALA A 708 3.22 22.22 2.00
CA ALA A 708 2.33 22.98 1.12
C ALA A 708 0.92 22.38 1.07
N VAL A 709 0.81 21.05 0.93
CA VAL A 709 -0.49 20.37 0.91
C VAL A 709 -1.20 20.47 2.28
N THR A 710 -0.45 20.42 3.40
CA THR A 710 -1.01 20.63 4.74
C THR A 710 -1.65 22.02 4.86
N GLY A 711 -0.97 23.05 4.34
CA GLY A 711 -1.52 24.41 4.29
C GLY A 711 -2.82 24.52 3.48
N ARG A 712 -2.88 23.87 2.31
CA ARG A 712 -4.08 23.81 1.46
C ARG A 712 -5.24 23.09 2.17
N VAL A 713 -4.97 21.96 2.82
CA VAL A 713 -6.00 21.22 3.55
C VAL A 713 -6.56 22.07 4.70
N ARG A 714 -5.69 22.76 5.45
CA ARG A 714 -6.11 23.72 6.47
C ARG A 714 -7.04 24.79 5.91
N GLU A 715 -6.63 25.45 4.84
CA GLU A 715 -7.43 26.50 4.20
C GLU A 715 -8.82 25.97 3.81
N TRP A 716 -8.89 24.78 3.22
CA TRP A 716 -10.16 24.17 2.83
C TRP A 716 -11.10 23.93 4.02
N PHE A 717 -10.61 23.29 5.10
CA PHE A 717 -11.44 23.04 6.29
C PHE A 717 -11.90 24.35 6.96
N SER A 718 -11.09 25.40 6.91
CA SER A 718 -11.43 26.70 7.51
C SER A 718 -12.25 27.62 6.61
N THR A 719 -12.56 27.24 5.36
CA THR A 719 -13.30 28.09 4.41
C THR A 719 -14.80 28.13 4.70
N PHE A 720 -15.35 27.12 5.37
CA PHE A 720 -16.79 26.99 5.56
C PHE A 720 -17.25 27.58 6.90
N ASP A 721 -18.27 28.43 6.85
CA ASP A 721 -18.99 28.91 8.04
C ASP A 721 -20.18 27.98 8.33
N LEU A 722 -19.89 26.77 8.82
CA LEU A 722 -20.90 25.79 9.20
C LEU A 722 -21.29 25.97 10.67
N ALA A 723 -22.59 26.01 10.95
CA ALA A 723 -23.08 26.00 12.32
C ALA A 723 -22.68 24.72 13.05
N ALA A 724 -22.42 24.86 14.36
CA ALA A 724 -22.23 23.73 15.26
C ALA A 724 -23.49 22.85 15.30
N PRO A 725 -23.34 21.51 15.38
CA PRO A 725 -24.46 20.61 15.50
C PRO A 725 -25.23 20.84 16.80
N GLN A 726 -26.56 20.64 16.76
CA GLN A 726 -27.42 20.78 17.93
C GLN A 726 -27.72 19.42 18.54
N GLU A 727 -27.63 19.30 19.85
CA GLU A 727 -28.01 18.08 20.55
C GLU A 727 -29.54 17.94 20.62
N VAL A 728 -30.06 16.79 20.21
CA VAL A 728 -31.49 16.48 20.14
C VAL A 728 -31.78 15.10 20.74
N GLU A 729 -32.95 14.95 21.33
CA GLU A 729 -33.42 13.65 21.82
C GLU A 729 -33.87 12.78 20.65
N GLY A 730 -33.47 11.52 20.66
CA GLY A 730 -33.82 10.49 19.69
C GLY A 730 -33.92 9.12 20.34
N THR A 731 -33.95 8.06 19.54
CA THR A 731 -33.93 6.68 20.04
C THR A 731 -32.94 5.79 19.29
N VAL A 732 -32.66 4.60 19.83
CA VAL A 732 -31.85 3.59 19.14
C VAL A 732 -32.44 3.16 17.78
N GLY A 733 -33.73 3.44 17.53
CA GLY A 733 -34.38 3.25 16.24
C GLY A 733 -33.94 4.22 15.14
N GLU A 734 -33.19 5.27 15.46
CA GLU A 734 -32.56 6.16 14.48
C GLU A 734 -31.13 5.73 14.13
N LEU A 735 -30.62 4.66 14.76
CA LEU A 735 -29.26 4.18 14.57
C LEU A 735 -29.17 3.04 13.56
N THR A 736 -28.01 2.95 12.92
CA THR A 736 -27.53 1.76 12.21
C THR A 736 -26.40 1.14 13.00
N VAL A 737 -26.63 -0.06 13.53
CA VAL A 737 -25.68 -0.77 14.39
C VAL A 737 -25.25 -2.08 13.72
N ALA A 738 -23.95 -2.39 13.74
CA ALA A 738 -23.51 -3.74 13.41
C ALA A 738 -23.40 -4.58 14.68
N LEU A 739 -23.80 -5.85 14.59
CA LEU A 739 -23.64 -6.82 15.67
C LEU A 739 -22.62 -7.88 15.24
N GLU A 740 -21.64 -8.15 16.10
CA GLU A 740 -20.63 -9.19 15.87
C GLU A 740 -20.34 -9.99 17.15
N ALA A 741 -19.83 -11.21 16.99
CA ALA A 741 -19.27 -11.98 18.10
C ALA A 741 -17.92 -12.62 17.71
N ARG A 742 -16.96 -12.60 18.64
CA ARG A 742 -15.64 -13.22 18.49
C ARG A 742 -15.35 -14.15 19.66
N GLY A 743 -14.75 -15.29 19.35
CA GLY A 743 -14.54 -16.37 20.30
C GLY A 743 -15.81 -17.21 20.55
N PRO A 744 -15.79 -18.07 21.59
CA PRO A 744 -16.93 -18.90 21.96
C PRO A 744 -18.19 -18.07 22.25
N LEU A 745 -19.34 -18.55 21.79
CA LEU A 745 -20.64 -17.91 21.98
C LEU A 745 -21.61 -18.93 22.61
N THR A 746 -22.27 -18.54 23.70
CA THR A 746 -23.30 -19.36 24.37
C THR A 746 -24.68 -19.11 23.77
N ASP A 747 -25.61 -20.05 23.96
CA ASP A 747 -27.02 -19.88 23.56
C ASP A 747 -27.62 -18.60 24.14
N GLU A 748 -27.35 -18.32 25.41
CA GLU A 748 -27.89 -17.18 26.14
C GLU A 748 -27.37 -15.83 25.62
N THR A 749 -26.06 -15.74 25.33
CA THR A 749 -25.48 -14.53 24.73
C THR A 749 -25.89 -14.38 23.26
N ALA A 750 -26.06 -15.48 22.52
CA ALA A 750 -26.61 -15.46 21.17
C ALA A 750 -28.06 -14.94 21.16
N GLU A 751 -28.88 -15.38 22.12
CA GLU A 751 -30.24 -14.86 22.32
C GLU A 751 -30.22 -13.37 22.68
N ALA A 752 -29.35 -12.94 23.60
CA ALA A 752 -29.20 -11.54 23.98
C ALA A 752 -28.88 -10.62 22.78
N MET A 753 -27.91 -11.02 21.94
CA MET A 753 -27.54 -10.27 20.74
C MET A 753 -28.70 -10.17 19.74
N ALA A 754 -29.51 -11.23 19.60
CA ALA A 754 -30.70 -11.20 18.78
C ALA A 754 -31.79 -10.27 19.35
N LEU A 755 -31.96 -10.21 20.67
CA LEU A 755 -32.90 -9.30 21.34
C LEU A 755 -32.51 -7.83 21.14
N ILE A 756 -31.21 -7.50 21.28
CA ILE A 756 -30.68 -6.16 20.99
C ILE A 756 -31.06 -5.74 19.57
N GLY A 757 -30.75 -6.59 18.59
CA GLY A 757 -31.04 -6.25 17.20
C GLY A 757 -32.54 -6.15 16.89
N ARG A 758 -33.38 -6.95 17.54
CA ARG A 758 -34.85 -6.85 17.43
C ARG A 758 -35.38 -5.54 17.98
N GLU A 759 -34.82 -5.02 19.06
CA GLU A 759 -35.25 -3.73 19.59
C GLU A 759 -34.90 -2.58 18.63
N ILE A 760 -33.67 -2.59 18.08
CA ILE A 760 -33.21 -1.58 17.11
C ILE A 760 -34.10 -1.61 15.86
N VAL A 761 -34.25 -2.77 15.23
CA VAL A 761 -35.06 -2.92 14.00
C VAL A 761 -36.55 -2.69 14.28
N GLY A 762 -37.07 -3.19 15.41
CA GLY A 762 -38.46 -2.99 15.84
C GLY A 762 -38.79 -1.54 16.19
N SER A 763 -37.78 -0.70 16.40
CA SER A 763 -37.88 0.75 16.61
C SER A 763 -37.69 1.57 15.32
N GLY A 764 -37.43 0.92 14.17
CA GLY A 764 -37.23 1.56 12.86
C GLY A 764 -35.77 1.68 12.41
N GLY A 765 -34.81 1.19 13.21
CA GLY A 765 -33.39 1.25 12.92
C GLY A 765 -32.90 0.12 12.01
N SER A 766 -31.58 0.02 11.87
CA SER A 766 -30.94 -1.01 11.05
C SER A 766 -29.93 -1.82 11.85
N VAL A 767 -29.89 -3.12 11.58
CA VAL A 767 -28.85 -4.02 12.08
C VAL A 767 -28.12 -4.66 10.92
N VAL A 768 -26.79 -4.59 10.94
CA VAL A 768 -25.93 -5.21 9.92
C VAL A 768 -25.13 -6.35 10.54
N LEU A 769 -25.14 -7.51 9.89
CA LEU A 769 -24.40 -8.71 10.28
C LEU A 769 -23.37 -9.08 9.21
N SER A 770 -22.30 -9.76 9.61
CA SER A 770 -21.34 -10.35 8.68
C SER A 770 -21.85 -11.69 8.15
N SER A 771 -21.75 -11.94 6.84
CA SER A 771 -22.13 -13.22 6.24
C SER A 771 -21.25 -14.40 6.68
N ARG A 772 -20.12 -14.13 7.34
CA ARG A 772 -19.20 -15.12 7.91
C ARG A 772 -19.06 -14.98 9.43
N GLY A 773 -19.88 -14.15 10.07
CA GLY A 773 -19.84 -13.90 11.52
C GLY A 773 -20.41 -15.06 12.34
N VAL A 774 -19.91 -15.22 13.56
CA VAL A 774 -20.30 -16.32 14.47
C VAL A 774 -21.79 -16.21 14.85
N LEU A 775 -22.31 -14.99 15.00
CA LEU A 775 -23.73 -14.76 15.30
C LEU A 775 -24.65 -15.38 14.24
N LEU A 776 -24.36 -15.12 12.97
CA LEU A 776 -25.20 -15.61 11.87
C LEU A 776 -25.14 -17.14 11.76
N ALA A 777 -23.99 -17.73 12.09
CA ALA A 777 -23.81 -19.19 12.12
C ALA A 777 -24.57 -19.87 13.29
N HIS A 778 -25.00 -19.13 14.31
CA HIS A 778 -25.59 -19.68 15.52
C HIS A 778 -27.13 -19.85 15.43
N ASP A 779 -27.63 -21.06 15.67
CA ASP A 779 -29.07 -21.40 15.51
C ASP A 779 -29.98 -20.58 16.43
N THR A 780 -29.60 -20.42 17.70
CA THR A 780 -30.35 -19.65 18.71
C THR A 780 -30.47 -18.17 18.33
N PHE A 781 -29.40 -17.57 17.79
CA PHE A 781 -29.44 -16.21 17.27
C PHE A 781 -30.43 -16.10 16.11
N ARG A 782 -30.31 -16.96 15.08
CA ARG A 782 -31.21 -16.93 13.91
C ARG A 782 -32.67 -17.13 14.30
N THR A 783 -32.94 -18.12 15.14
CA THR A 783 -34.30 -18.40 15.63
C THR A 783 -34.89 -17.20 16.35
N THR A 784 -34.11 -16.56 17.22
CA THR A 784 -34.57 -15.42 18.02
C THR A 784 -34.72 -14.15 17.17
N ALA A 785 -33.78 -13.88 16.26
CA ALA A 785 -33.73 -12.67 15.44
C ALA A 785 -34.73 -12.71 14.27
N PHE A 786 -34.83 -13.87 13.60
CA PHE A 786 -35.56 -14.03 12.33
C PHE A 786 -36.82 -14.89 12.44
N GLY A 787 -37.01 -15.57 13.56
CA GLY A 787 -38.13 -16.51 13.76
C GLY A 787 -37.91 -17.90 13.14
N SER A 788 -36.74 -18.17 12.58
CA SER A 788 -36.35 -19.47 12.01
C SER A 788 -34.84 -19.71 12.17
N ALA A 789 -34.45 -20.99 12.25
CA ALA A 789 -33.05 -21.40 12.23
C ALA A 789 -32.47 -21.50 10.81
N ASP A 790 -33.26 -21.21 9.76
CA ASP A 790 -32.81 -21.28 8.37
C ASP A 790 -31.61 -20.36 8.09
N VAL A 791 -30.71 -20.81 7.23
CA VAL A 791 -29.56 -20.01 6.79
C VAL A 791 -30.04 -18.88 5.87
N VAL A 792 -29.60 -17.66 6.15
CA VAL A 792 -29.90 -16.48 5.33
C VAL A 792 -28.68 -16.04 4.52
N GLY A 793 -28.92 -15.56 3.30
CA GLY A 793 -27.88 -15.05 2.42
C GLY A 793 -27.59 -13.56 2.62
N PRO A 794 -26.51 -13.04 1.99
CA PRO A 794 -26.23 -11.60 1.98
C PRO A 794 -27.36 -10.78 1.34
N THR A 795 -27.64 -9.62 1.91
CA THR A 795 -28.55 -8.60 1.35
C THR A 795 -27.79 -7.41 0.75
N ILE A 796 -26.53 -7.23 1.14
CA ILE A 796 -25.63 -6.19 0.61
C ILE A 796 -24.24 -6.80 0.30
N ALA A 797 -23.58 -6.26 -0.72
CA ALA A 797 -22.17 -6.51 -0.99
C ALA A 797 -21.26 -5.87 0.08
N HIS A 798 -19.97 -6.19 0.09
CA HIS A 798 -19.04 -5.61 1.05
C HIS A 798 -18.97 -4.08 0.89
N GLY A 799 -19.20 -3.33 1.98
CA GLY A 799 -19.20 -1.87 1.97
C GLY A 799 -20.34 -1.22 1.16
N GLN A 800 -21.35 -1.99 0.75
CA GLN A 800 -22.50 -1.44 0.04
C GLN A 800 -23.47 -0.76 1.01
N ARG A 801 -23.91 0.46 0.65
CA ARG A 801 -24.99 1.16 1.33
C ARG A 801 -26.33 0.46 1.09
N PHE A 802 -27.10 0.22 2.14
CA PHE A 802 -28.43 -0.36 2.04
C PHE A 802 -29.51 0.67 1.69
N ALA A 803 -30.62 0.21 1.13
CA ALA A 803 -31.67 1.08 0.57
C ALA A 803 -32.67 1.59 1.63
N VAL A 804 -33.02 0.74 2.60
CA VAL A 804 -33.99 1.04 3.66
C VAL A 804 -33.61 0.37 4.99
N PRO A 805 -34.13 0.86 6.13
CA PRO A 805 -33.84 0.26 7.43
C PRO A 805 -34.32 -1.19 7.58
N GLY A 806 -33.63 -1.95 8.42
CA GLY A 806 -33.97 -3.34 8.74
C GLY A 806 -32.76 -4.23 9.02
N TRP A 807 -32.98 -5.55 8.95
CA TRP A 807 -31.92 -6.55 9.07
C TRP A 807 -31.17 -6.71 7.75
N HIS A 808 -29.85 -6.51 7.79
CA HIS A 808 -28.97 -6.66 6.64
C HIS A 808 -27.84 -7.64 6.92
N VAL A 809 -27.43 -8.37 5.89
CA VAL A 809 -26.28 -9.28 5.94
C VAL A 809 -25.29 -8.83 4.88
N MET A 810 -24.11 -8.40 5.32
CA MET A 810 -23.02 -7.96 4.46
C MET A 810 -22.17 -9.14 4.00
N ARG A 811 -21.97 -9.25 2.68
CA ARG A 811 -21.07 -10.25 2.10
C ARG A 811 -19.64 -10.01 2.60
N MET A 812 -19.01 -11.08 3.10
CA MET A 812 -17.61 -11.07 3.53
C MET A 812 -16.75 -12.00 2.68
N PRO A 813 -15.72 -11.46 1.99
CA PRO A 813 -14.75 -12.29 1.26
C PRO A 813 -13.82 -13.11 2.17
N GLY A 814 -13.55 -12.62 3.38
CA GLY A 814 -12.62 -13.19 4.36
C GLY A 814 -13.18 -13.17 5.78
N THR A 815 -12.34 -13.52 6.76
CA THR A 815 -12.68 -13.50 8.20
C THR A 815 -11.93 -12.44 9.00
N ASP A 816 -10.99 -11.72 8.36
CA ASP A 816 -10.25 -10.61 8.98
C ASP A 816 -11.21 -9.61 9.62
N TRP A 817 -10.94 -9.30 10.89
CA TRP A 817 -11.79 -8.42 11.67
C TRP A 817 -11.78 -6.98 11.16
N MET A 818 -10.61 -6.47 10.79
CA MET A 818 -10.48 -5.09 10.36
C MET A 818 -11.11 -4.86 8.97
N GLU A 819 -11.05 -5.85 8.09
CA GLU A 819 -11.81 -5.85 6.83
C GLU A 819 -13.32 -5.86 7.10
N THR A 820 -13.80 -6.70 8.03
CA THR A 820 -15.22 -6.74 8.44
C THR A 820 -15.70 -5.38 8.96
N ALA A 821 -15.00 -4.81 9.94
CA ALA A 821 -15.35 -3.51 10.52
C ALA A 821 -15.28 -2.38 9.49
N THR A 822 -14.32 -2.44 8.56
CA THR A 822 -14.21 -1.47 7.46
C THR A 822 -15.39 -1.55 6.50
N GLY A 823 -15.86 -2.77 6.16
CA GLY A 823 -17.05 -2.98 5.37
C GLY A 823 -18.31 -2.44 6.05
N PHE A 824 -18.47 -2.68 7.36
CA PHE A 824 -19.60 -2.15 8.12
C PHE A 824 -19.65 -0.62 8.07
N GLY A 825 -18.52 0.04 8.36
CA GLY A 825 -18.45 1.49 8.29
C GLY A 825 -18.74 2.04 6.90
N ALA A 826 -18.20 1.43 5.83
CA ALA A 826 -18.53 1.85 4.47
C ALA A 826 -20.02 1.67 4.13
N GLY A 827 -20.67 0.65 4.68
CA GLY A 827 -22.09 0.38 4.52
C GLY A 827 -23.02 1.41 5.18
N GLY A 828 -22.50 2.27 6.06
CA GLY A 828 -23.30 3.28 6.79
C GLY A 828 -23.52 2.95 8.27
N VAL A 829 -22.84 1.94 8.81
CA VAL A 829 -22.91 1.59 10.23
C VAL A 829 -22.31 2.70 11.08
N GLN A 830 -23.10 3.19 12.05
CA GLN A 830 -22.70 4.29 12.92
C GLN A 830 -22.06 3.81 14.22
N GLN A 831 -22.25 2.54 14.57
CA GLN A 831 -21.68 1.91 15.76
C GLN A 831 -21.61 0.40 15.59
N ILE A 832 -20.57 -0.25 16.12
CA ILE A 832 -20.43 -1.70 16.13
C ILE A 832 -20.51 -2.18 17.59
N LEU A 833 -21.38 -3.12 17.90
CA LEU A 833 -21.39 -3.83 19.18
C LEU A 833 -20.84 -5.24 18.96
N ALA A 834 -19.74 -5.55 19.64
CA ALA A 834 -19.07 -6.84 19.56
C ALA A 834 -19.10 -7.55 20.92
N HIS A 835 -19.62 -8.78 20.94
CA HIS A 835 -19.33 -9.70 22.04
C HIS A 835 -17.93 -10.29 21.82
N VAL A 836 -17.09 -10.27 22.83
CA VAL A 836 -15.73 -10.84 22.76
C VAL A 836 -15.51 -11.88 23.86
N ALA A 837 -14.88 -13.00 23.50
CA ALA A 837 -14.44 -14.03 24.41
C ALA A 837 -13.03 -14.52 24.02
N GLY A 838 -12.12 -14.60 24.99
CA GLY A 838 -10.71 -15.01 24.83
C GLY A 838 -9.74 -13.86 24.52
N GLY A 839 -10.23 -12.67 24.17
CA GLY A 839 -9.40 -11.50 23.84
C GLY A 839 -10.25 -10.27 23.54
N THR A 840 -9.59 -9.17 23.20
CA THR A 840 -10.20 -7.91 22.76
C THR A 840 -9.92 -7.66 21.27
N LEU A 841 -10.60 -6.69 20.70
CA LEU A 841 -10.51 -6.34 19.29
C LEU A 841 -9.87 -4.94 19.10
N PRO A 842 -9.11 -4.72 18.03
CA PRO A 842 -8.78 -3.36 17.63
C PRO A 842 -10.04 -2.65 17.13
N ALA A 843 -10.24 -1.40 17.56
CA ALA A 843 -11.32 -0.56 17.07
C ALA A 843 -11.06 -0.08 15.63
N GLN A 844 -12.14 0.26 14.93
CA GLN A 844 -12.06 0.90 13.61
C GLN A 844 -11.96 2.43 13.82
N ARG A 845 -11.13 3.12 13.02
CA ARG A 845 -10.81 4.56 13.24
C ARG A 845 -11.99 5.53 13.10
N PHE A 846 -12.98 5.19 12.30
CA PHE A 846 -14.15 6.00 11.95
C PHE A 846 -15.40 5.64 12.76
N VAL A 847 -15.70 4.35 12.92
CA VAL A 847 -16.90 3.83 13.58
C VAL A 847 -16.52 3.32 14.97
N PRO A 848 -17.19 3.79 16.03
CA PRO A 848 -16.95 3.28 17.38
C PRO A 848 -17.26 1.79 17.46
N VAL A 849 -16.29 1.02 17.97
CA VAL A 849 -16.43 -0.41 18.30
C VAL A 849 -16.61 -0.51 19.80
N VAL A 850 -17.78 -0.99 20.22
CA VAL A 850 -18.12 -1.24 21.62
C VAL A 850 -17.95 -2.71 21.92
N GLU A 851 -17.09 -3.03 22.87
CA GLU A 851 -16.78 -4.40 23.27
C GLU A 851 -17.43 -4.74 24.61
N PHE A 852 -18.15 -5.85 24.64
CA PHE A 852 -18.65 -6.39 25.90
C PHE A 852 -18.42 -7.89 25.97
N SER A 853 -18.40 -8.42 27.19
CA SER A 853 -18.26 -9.85 27.41
C SER A 853 -19.14 -10.32 28.55
N HIS A 854 -19.67 -11.53 28.41
CA HIS A 854 -20.25 -12.31 29.50
C HIS A 854 -19.32 -13.45 29.95
N ASP A 855 -18.24 -13.70 29.21
CA ASP A 855 -17.29 -14.76 29.53
C ASP A 855 -16.49 -14.39 30.80
N PRO A 856 -16.61 -15.16 31.91
CA PRO A 856 -15.98 -14.78 33.18
C PRO A 856 -14.46 -14.68 33.11
N GLU A 857 -13.82 -15.53 32.30
CA GLU A 857 -12.37 -15.49 32.12
C GLU A 857 -11.94 -14.23 31.37
N THR A 858 -12.65 -13.87 30.31
CA THR A 858 -12.43 -12.64 29.54
C THR A 858 -12.65 -11.40 30.39
N VAL A 859 -13.74 -11.33 31.17
CA VAL A 859 -14.01 -10.21 32.07
C VAL A 859 -12.93 -10.09 33.15
N ALA A 860 -12.48 -11.20 33.72
CA ALA A 860 -11.42 -11.19 34.73
C ALA A 860 -10.06 -10.74 34.17
N LYS A 861 -9.76 -11.09 32.91
CA LYS A 861 -8.46 -10.84 32.27
C LYS A 861 -8.39 -9.48 31.56
N TYR A 862 -9.48 -9.05 30.93
CA TYR A 862 -9.54 -7.88 30.05
C TYR A 862 -10.63 -6.87 30.45
N GLY A 863 -11.25 -6.99 31.63
CA GLY A 863 -12.35 -6.09 32.04
C GLY A 863 -12.02 -4.60 32.00
N ASP A 864 -10.74 -4.23 32.20
CA ASP A 864 -10.28 -2.86 32.08
C ASP A 864 -10.28 -2.35 30.62
N ASP A 865 -10.29 -3.24 29.63
CA ASP A 865 -10.37 -2.93 28.19
C ASP A 865 -11.79 -3.09 27.62
N LEU A 866 -12.70 -3.80 28.31
CA LEU A 866 -14.10 -3.96 27.89
C LEU A 866 -14.93 -2.72 28.22
N ASP A 867 -15.78 -2.27 27.30
CA ASP A 867 -16.67 -1.13 27.52
C ASP A 867 -17.73 -1.42 28.57
N THR A 868 -18.17 -2.67 28.65
CA THR A 868 -19.03 -3.15 29.73
C THR A 868 -18.90 -4.67 29.92
N ALA A 869 -19.21 -5.15 31.11
CA ALA A 869 -19.36 -6.58 31.40
C ALA A 869 -20.84 -6.90 31.57
N ALA A 870 -21.34 -7.87 30.82
CA ALA A 870 -22.73 -8.30 30.92
C ALA A 870 -22.86 -9.47 31.90
N ALA A 871 -23.95 -9.50 32.66
CA ALA A 871 -24.26 -10.55 33.62
C ALA A 871 -25.77 -10.81 33.64
N GLY A 872 -26.18 -11.94 34.21
CA GLY A 872 -27.59 -12.34 34.26
C GLY A 872 -28.03 -13.03 32.97
N ASP A 873 -29.35 -13.09 32.78
CA ASP A 873 -29.96 -13.82 31.68
C ASP A 873 -29.85 -13.09 30.33
N ALA A 874 -30.32 -13.71 29.24
CA ALA A 874 -30.29 -13.11 27.91
C ALA A 874 -30.95 -11.70 27.86
N ALA A 875 -32.01 -11.47 28.65
CA ALA A 875 -32.67 -10.17 28.71
C ALA A 875 -31.86 -9.14 29.51
N ASP A 876 -31.18 -9.56 30.57
CA ASP A 876 -30.26 -8.72 31.33
C ASP A 876 -29.05 -8.29 30.49
N GLN A 877 -28.47 -9.24 29.74
CA GLN A 877 -27.37 -8.99 28.81
C GLN A 877 -27.81 -8.06 27.67
N ALA A 878 -29.00 -8.27 27.11
CA ALA A 878 -29.54 -7.41 26.05
C ALA A 878 -29.72 -5.95 26.52
N ARG A 879 -30.26 -5.74 27.74
CA ARG A 879 -30.39 -4.39 28.32
C ARG A 879 -29.02 -3.73 28.51
N THR A 880 -28.04 -4.47 29.01
CA THR A 880 -26.66 -3.97 29.17
C THR A 880 -26.07 -3.55 27.82
N GLY A 881 -26.29 -4.34 26.76
CA GLY A 881 -25.85 -4.03 25.40
C GLY A 881 -26.51 -2.77 24.82
N LEU A 882 -27.83 -2.61 25.01
CA LEU A 882 -28.55 -1.42 24.56
C LEU A 882 -28.16 -0.16 25.36
N ASP A 883 -27.94 -0.29 26.67
CA ASP A 883 -27.45 0.79 27.54
C ASP A 883 -26.10 1.34 27.06
N VAL A 884 -25.15 0.46 26.74
CA VAL A 884 -23.83 0.90 26.26
C VAL A 884 -23.89 1.45 24.83
N ILE A 885 -24.75 0.91 23.96
CA ILE A 885 -25.05 1.49 22.64
C ILE A 885 -25.53 2.94 22.82
N ALA A 886 -26.53 3.13 23.67
CA ALA A 886 -27.11 4.44 23.94
C ALA A 886 -26.11 5.42 24.56
N ALA A 887 -25.29 4.97 25.51
CA ALA A 887 -24.27 5.80 26.16
C ALA A 887 -23.23 6.31 25.16
N VAL A 888 -22.73 5.44 24.29
CA VAL A 888 -21.73 5.80 23.26
C VAL A 888 -22.35 6.67 22.16
N ALA A 889 -23.56 6.34 21.67
CA ALA A 889 -24.27 7.17 20.69
C ALA A 889 -24.58 8.59 21.23
N SER A 890 -24.82 8.68 22.54
CA SER A 890 -25.02 9.93 23.28
C SER A 890 -23.72 10.63 23.69
N ARG A 891 -22.56 10.09 23.29
CA ARG A 891 -21.22 10.63 23.62
C ARG A 891 -20.94 10.71 25.13
N LEU A 892 -21.67 9.93 25.95
CA LEU A 892 -21.46 9.82 27.39
C LEU A 892 -20.33 8.82 27.72
N GLN A 893 -19.99 7.95 26.78
CA GLN A 893 -18.91 6.98 26.88
C GLN A 893 -18.10 6.97 25.59
N VAL A 894 -16.77 7.02 25.70
CA VAL A 894 -15.85 6.80 24.58
C VAL A 894 -15.41 5.34 24.64
N PRO A 895 -15.53 4.57 23.54
CA PRO A 895 -15.10 3.18 23.55
C PRO A 895 -13.63 3.01 23.91
N LYS A 896 -13.32 2.04 24.76
CA LYS A 896 -11.98 1.89 25.36
C LYS A 896 -10.89 1.59 24.35
N ALA A 897 -11.15 0.76 23.34
CA ALA A 897 -10.19 0.47 22.27
C ALA A 897 -9.82 1.72 21.45
N VAL A 898 -10.75 2.66 21.29
CA VAL A 898 -10.47 3.97 20.68
C VAL A 898 -9.63 4.84 21.62
N ALA A 899 -10.01 4.90 22.90
CA ALA A 899 -9.32 5.70 23.92
C ALA A 899 -7.87 5.27 24.16
N SER A 900 -7.57 3.98 24.04
CA SER A 900 -6.22 3.42 24.19
C SER A 900 -5.36 3.50 22.93
N GLY A 901 -5.92 3.94 21.80
CA GLY A 901 -5.21 3.98 20.52
C GLY A 901 -5.05 2.62 19.83
N ASN A 902 -5.73 1.57 20.32
CA ASN A 902 -5.79 0.26 19.67
C ASN A 902 -6.72 0.29 18.45
N VAL A 903 -6.33 1.04 17.42
CA VAL A 903 -7.17 1.32 16.23
C VAL A 903 -6.52 0.88 14.92
N GLY A 904 -7.34 0.42 13.98
CA GLY A 904 -6.92 0.03 12.64
C GLY A 904 -7.90 0.47 11.54
N PHE A 905 -7.49 0.21 10.29
CA PHE A 905 -8.32 0.35 9.10
C PHE A 905 -7.72 -0.52 7.99
N GLN A 906 -8.54 -1.35 7.32
CA GLN A 906 -8.05 -2.27 6.31
C GLN A 906 -9.14 -2.55 5.28
N ILE A 907 -8.80 -2.39 4.01
CA ILE A 907 -9.71 -2.65 2.91
C ILE A 907 -9.49 -4.07 2.39
N THR A 908 -10.60 -4.78 2.17
CA THR A 908 -10.57 -6.11 1.56
C THR A 908 -10.21 -6.03 0.08
N ARG A 909 -9.40 -6.98 -0.38
CA ARG A 909 -9.08 -7.18 -1.79
C ARG A 909 -10.06 -8.14 -2.49
N GLY A 910 -11.02 -8.68 -1.75
CA GLY A 910 -11.97 -9.65 -2.29
C GLY A 910 -11.28 -10.93 -2.79
N LEU A 911 -11.99 -11.69 -3.61
CA LEU A 911 -11.48 -12.94 -4.18
C LEU A 911 -10.44 -12.71 -5.28
N LEU A 912 -10.64 -11.68 -6.10
CA LEU A 912 -9.86 -11.42 -7.32
C LEU A 912 -8.71 -10.44 -7.10
N GLY A 913 -8.60 -9.81 -5.94
CA GLY A 913 -7.53 -8.85 -5.69
C GLY A 913 -6.16 -9.50 -5.55
N THR A 914 -5.16 -8.89 -6.20
CA THR A 914 -3.75 -9.27 -6.18
C THR A 914 -2.87 -8.01 -6.29
N SER A 915 -1.63 -8.06 -5.80
CA SER A 915 -0.65 -6.99 -6.01
C SER A 915 0.08 -7.19 -7.32
N MET A 916 0.10 -6.15 -8.15
CA MET A 916 0.94 -6.06 -9.34
C MET A 916 1.81 -4.82 -9.26
#